data_AF-A0A486XL09-F1
#
_entry.id   AF-A0A486XL09-F1
#
_cell.length_a   1.000
_cell.length_b   1.000
_cell.length_c   1.000
_cell.angle_alpha   90.00
_cell.angle_beta   90.00
_cell.angle_gamma   90.00
#
_symmetry.space_group_name_H-M   'P 1'
#
loop_
_entity.id
_entity.type
_entity.pdbx_description
1 polymer ?
#
loop_
_entity_poly.entity_id
_entity_poly.type
_entity_poly.pdbx_seq_one_letter_code
_entity_poly.pdbx_strand_id
1 'polypeptide(L)'
;MKYQYPNWSKFLFKRFNFLFEFKQKANGLEVIFGNNDVSAPISELPRSIEITQKFFWSELLLTTTSNTFSFKILNSHRPHILLEAYQEYVTNFYRTRATKTLPNLLELYENVRAFLQPKKYIKTSSFKCFMKDKNNFNLDIEWMYEFCTKSESESLKKLHKFFENPFNSFEKANERFVKLEIEKYRYLIDVLNESQQKACIINDDTNLILAGAGTGKTKTLEVRTDYLIKSQRYRPEEILLIAFGKKAKNELITRVGKPNNVEAVTFHGFGRSIVEGYLGKKVFPDVLANDKEKLRKFLDDEIQRLLTTNEKFVDLVITYFDDFLFPYKNPFDFKSLGEYYEYIKTNEIRSFSTDKVKSFEEVTIANFLYRNNIKFEYEKMYKGDISKSGFMSYHPDFYLPEYDVYIEHFGVDKNLEAPEYMNPKKYKAGIYKKREIHKENNTDLIETFSYMQREGKLLKSLKDDLDRRKVQFNPIPKDEYLEELRKLGAISQLAELSEKAIGLTRTMNHDVESLKASLTMTGNISLLAAIDVLEPLLFCYEHHLKNQGTVDFNSMINDAIGIIRGTDFICGYKVIMVDEYQDISGPRAEILLALQERDPELIIYGVGDDRQAIYRFTGSDLSFTYNFFQKFGEGKKESLAETYRFNDKINKVATRFISANKKQNDRDFIAKPVDDARVHIVSTSEKEQQDKINDVINWISRSFGACSILLLNRYSYKKPKYFAELEGDGKKKSIKIEFSTCHSSKGREADFVILMDMEKGKNGFPAEKIEHPLIEFLLPEMEIYEFAEERRLFYVALTRAKERVFILSNEENCSDFVKEIRKYGEKLIDETTIEPSLLALNVTDQYCPKCETGRIIKRGNGSFSTCSNQPLCNYKTNNCKGCGGPRKRVGYVYVCMDISCNTKTPTCPACDGDLRPTNGVKGRYWGCYRGWNNCKGSQDWSIYKDDPDVYVGQ
;
A
#
# COMPACT_ATOMS: atom_id res chain seq x y z
N MET A 1 -31.24 5.10 -69.90
CA MET A 1 -32.44 5.96 -70.02
C MET A 1 -32.07 7.30 -70.65
N LYS A 2 -32.73 7.67 -71.75
CA LYS A 2 -32.65 9.03 -72.32
C LYS A 2 -34.06 9.48 -72.65
N TYR A 3 -34.62 10.32 -71.79
CA TYR A 3 -35.90 10.97 -72.04
C TYR A 3 -35.62 12.42 -72.44
N GLN A 4 -36.08 12.84 -73.61
CA GLN A 4 -35.81 14.17 -74.13
C GLN A 4 -37.03 14.71 -74.88
N TYR A 5 -37.47 15.91 -74.53
CA TYR A 5 -38.50 16.59 -75.32
C TYR A 5 -37.93 17.11 -76.66
N PRO A 6 -38.75 17.25 -77.71
CA PRO A 6 -38.31 17.80 -79.00
C PRO A 6 -37.66 19.18 -78.85
N ASN A 7 -36.58 19.44 -79.59
CA ASN A 7 -35.78 20.68 -79.45
C ASN A 7 -36.61 21.98 -79.57
N TRP A 8 -37.67 21.99 -80.37
CA TRP A 8 -38.56 23.16 -80.54
C TRP A 8 -39.32 23.54 -79.26
N SER A 9 -39.56 22.58 -78.35
CA SER A 9 -40.29 22.80 -77.10
C SER A 9 -39.43 23.38 -75.96
N LYS A 10 -38.11 23.48 -76.18
CA LYS A 10 -37.13 23.98 -75.21
C LYS A 10 -37.42 25.40 -74.72
N PHE A 11 -37.97 26.25 -75.58
CA PHE A 11 -38.32 27.64 -75.22
C PHE A 11 -39.56 27.71 -74.30
N LEU A 12 -40.56 26.85 -74.52
CA LEU A 12 -41.78 26.74 -73.71
C LEU A 12 -41.49 26.17 -72.31
N PHE A 13 -40.64 25.14 -72.22
CA PHE A 13 -40.37 24.44 -70.96
C PHE A 13 -39.40 25.17 -70.02
N LYS A 14 -38.56 26.08 -70.54
CA LYS A 14 -37.62 26.90 -69.76
C LYS A 14 -38.29 27.77 -68.68
N ARG A 15 -39.50 28.28 -68.95
CA ARG A 15 -40.18 29.26 -68.07
C ARG A 15 -40.97 28.62 -66.92
N PHE A 16 -41.19 27.31 -66.93
CA PHE A 16 -42.11 26.62 -66.01
C PHE A 16 -41.53 25.36 -65.33
N ASN A 17 -40.19 25.22 -65.29
CA ASN A 17 -39.48 24.09 -64.65
C ASN A 17 -39.91 22.69 -65.14
N PHE A 18 -40.26 22.59 -66.43
CA PHE A 18 -40.50 21.29 -67.03
C PHE A 18 -39.18 20.58 -67.32
N LEU A 19 -39.18 19.26 -67.10
CA LEU A 19 -38.14 18.34 -67.49
C LEU A 19 -37.90 18.49 -68.99
N PHE A 20 -36.68 18.79 -69.37
CA PHE A 20 -36.25 18.86 -70.77
C PHE A 20 -35.51 17.60 -71.17
N GLU A 21 -34.55 17.16 -70.36
CA GLU A 21 -33.77 15.95 -70.58
C GLU A 21 -33.55 15.21 -69.26
N PHE A 22 -33.71 13.89 -69.28
CA PHE A 22 -33.38 12.98 -68.19
C PHE A 22 -32.45 11.91 -68.72
N LYS A 23 -31.19 11.95 -68.29
CA LYS A 23 -30.12 11.19 -68.92
C LYS A 23 -29.31 10.42 -67.88
N GLN A 24 -29.24 9.12 -68.11
CA GLN A 24 -28.34 8.24 -67.40
C GLN A 24 -26.89 8.48 -67.83
N LYS A 25 -25.97 8.65 -66.86
CA LYS A 25 -24.51 8.66 -67.07
C LYS A 25 -23.88 7.41 -66.46
N ALA A 26 -22.62 7.14 -66.76
CA ALA A 26 -21.91 5.96 -66.25
C ALA A 26 -21.91 5.87 -64.71
N ASN A 27 -21.80 7.01 -64.01
CA ASN A 27 -21.70 7.08 -62.54
C ASN A 27 -22.75 8.01 -61.90
N GLY A 28 -23.88 8.26 -62.56
CA GLY A 28 -24.86 9.21 -62.04
C GLY A 28 -26.04 9.47 -62.94
N LEU A 29 -26.78 10.51 -62.60
CA LEU A 29 -27.93 10.98 -63.32
C LEU A 29 -27.77 12.47 -63.64
N GLU A 30 -28.09 12.85 -64.87
CA GLU A 30 -28.18 14.24 -65.32
C GLU A 30 -29.64 14.55 -65.65
N VAL A 31 -30.17 15.59 -65.02
CA VAL A 31 -31.54 16.06 -65.17
C VAL A 31 -31.51 17.53 -65.53
N ILE A 32 -31.98 17.85 -66.73
CA ILE A 32 -32.07 19.20 -67.25
C ILE A 32 -33.54 19.62 -67.22
N PHE A 33 -33.85 20.69 -66.48
CA PHE A 33 -35.21 21.21 -66.36
C PHE A 33 -35.21 22.73 -66.16
N GLY A 34 -36.17 23.44 -66.75
CA GLY A 34 -36.17 24.91 -66.70
C GLY A 34 -34.84 25.50 -67.23
N ASN A 35 -34.15 26.28 -66.39
CA ASN A 35 -32.78 26.79 -66.63
C ASN A 35 -31.69 26.05 -65.84
N ASN A 36 -32.04 24.99 -65.12
CA ASN A 36 -31.12 24.25 -64.26
C ASN A 36 -30.61 22.99 -64.96
N ASP A 37 -29.34 22.69 -64.72
CA ASP A 37 -28.71 21.42 -65.06
C ASP A 37 -28.23 20.77 -63.77
N VAL A 38 -28.81 19.64 -63.42
CA VAL A 38 -28.56 18.94 -62.15
C VAL A 38 -27.90 17.62 -62.46
N SER A 39 -26.69 17.43 -61.93
CA SER A 39 -25.99 16.15 -61.97
C SER A 39 -25.82 15.63 -60.54
N ALA A 40 -26.30 14.41 -60.29
CA ALA A 40 -26.14 13.73 -59.00
C ALA A 40 -25.42 12.39 -59.19
N PRO A 41 -24.42 12.05 -58.36
CA PRO A 41 -23.81 10.74 -58.39
C PRO A 41 -24.83 9.69 -57.94
N ILE A 42 -24.77 8.50 -58.52
CA ILE A 42 -25.78 7.46 -58.26
C ILE A 42 -25.80 6.98 -56.80
N SER A 43 -24.70 7.17 -56.06
CA SER A 43 -24.63 6.91 -54.62
C SER A 43 -25.45 7.87 -53.77
N GLU A 44 -25.80 9.05 -54.27
CA GLU A 44 -26.61 10.07 -53.57
C GLU A 44 -28.08 10.05 -54.01
N LEU A 45 -28.43 9.19 -54.97
CA LEU A 45 -29.77 9.11 -55.52
C LEU A 45 -30.71 8.30 -54.60
N PRO A 46 -31.93 8.80 -54.31
CA PRO A 46 -32.92 8.06 -53.54
C PRO A 46 -33.45 6.85 -54.31
N ARG A 47 -33.95 5.84 -53.60
CA ARG A 47 -34.50 4.61 -54.21
C ARG A 47 -35.74 4.85 -55.07
N SER A 48 -36.49 5.92 -54.79
CA SER A 48 -37.67 6.34 -55.56
C SER A 48 -37.72 7.87 -55.63
N ILE A 49 -38.37 8.38 -56.69
CA ILE A 49 -38.69 9.81 -56.85
C ILE A 49 -40.16 9.96 -56.49
N GLU A 50 -40.50 10.92 -55.62
CA GLU A 50 -41.90 11.17 -55.27
C GLU A 50 -42.61 11.86 -56.44
N ILE A 51 -43.88 11.51 -56.67
CA ILE A 51 -44.67 12.07 -57.76
C ILE A 51 -46.02 12.57 -57.26
N THR A 52 -46.36 13.81 -57.61
CA THR A 52 -47.67 14.40 -57.38
C THR A 52 -48.35 14.69 -58.71
N GLN A 53 -49.41 13.95 -59.03
CA GLN A 53 -50.17 14.15 -60.26
C GLN A 53 -51.05 15.41 -60.15
N LYS A 54 -50.95 16.30 -61.14
CA LYS A 54 -51.84 17.46 -61.34
C LYS A 54 -52.65 17.26 -62.64
N PHE A 55 -53.56 18.19 -62.93
CA PHE A 55 -54.47 18.07 -64.08
C PHE A 55 -53.74 17.94 -65.43
N PHE A 56 -52.71 18.75 -65.69
CA PHE A 56 -51.97 18.73 -66.98
C PHE A 56 -50.56 18.11 -66.90
N TRP A 57 -49.94 18.08 -65.72
CA TRP A 57 -48.57 17.60 -65.51
C TRP A 57 -48.47 16.83 -64.20
N SER A 58 -47.36 16.13 -64.01
CA SER A 58 -46.96 15.56 -62.74
C SER A 58 -45.71 16.29 -62.23
N GLU A 59 -45.68 16.58 -60.94
CA GLU A 59 -44.51 17.13 -60.24
C GLU A 59 -43.68 15.98 -59.67
N LEU A 60 -42.40 15.92 -60.00
CA LEU A 60 -41.44 14.94 -59.51
C LEU A 60 -40.50 15.61 -58.51
N LEU A 61 -40.29 14.97 -57.35
CA LEU A 61 -39.40 15.43 -56.30
C LEU A 61 -38.26 14.43 -56.11
N LEU A 62 -37.03 14.87 -56.41
CA LEU A 62 -35.80 14.12 -56.25
C LEU A 62 -35.01 14.71 -55.09
N THR A 63 -35.00 14.01 -53.96
CA THR A 63 -34.22 14.39 -52.78
C THR A 63 -32.94 13.57 -52.69
N THR A 64 -31.79 14.20 -52.92
CA THR A 64 -30.47 13.60 -52.66
C THR A 64 -30.04 13.87 -51.23
N THR A 65 -28.91 13.30 -50.80
CA THR A 65 -28.31 13.58 -49.48
C THR A 65 -28.01 15.06 -49.24
N SER A 66 -27.85 15.83 -50.31
CA SER A 66 -27.32 17.20 -50.26
C SER A 66 -28.34 18.24 -50.71
N ASN A 67 -29.31 17.89 -51.57
CA ASN A 67 -30.22 18.83 -52.21
C ASN A 67 -31.57 18.19 -52.52
N THR A 68 -32.62 19.00 -52.67
CA THR A 68 -33.92 18.55 -53.17
C THR A 68 -34.26 19.29 -54.46
N PHE A 69 -34.61 18.55 -55.50
CA PHE A 69 -34.93 19.06 -56.83
C PHE A 69 -36.39 18.76 -57.17
N SER A 70 -37.13 19.77 -57.61
CA SER A 70 -38.52 19.64 -58.05
C SER A 70 -38.67 20.05 -59.51
N PHE A 71 -39.24 19.17 -60.33
CA PHE A 71 -39.43 19.41 -61.77
C PHE A 71 -40.72 18.78 -62.29
N LYS A 72 -41.23 19.29 -63.42
CA LYS A 72 -42.54 18.92 -63.98
C LYS A 72 -42.42 18.07 -65.24
N ILE A 73 -43.32 17.13 -65.45
CA ILE A 73 -43.43 16.36 -66.70
C ILE A 73 -44.89 16.29 -67.14
N LEU A 74 -45.18 16.41 -68.43
CA LEU A 74 -46.56 16.33 -68.92
C LEU A 74 -47.13 14.93 -68.70
N ASN A 75 -48.40 14.84 -68.28
CA ASN A 75 -49.06 13.55 -68.04
C ASN A 75 -49.14 12.70 -69.32
N SER A 76 -49.26 13.33 -70.49
CA SER A 76 -49.25 12.68 -71.81
C SER A 76 -47.96 11.92 -72.12
N HIS A 77 -46.87 12.26 -71.43
CA HIS A 77 -45.57 11.61 -71.58
C HIS A 77 -45.32 10.47 -70.58
N ARG A 78 -46.39 9.98 -69.93
CA ARG A 78 -46.36 8.77 -69.09
C ARG A 78 -45.26 8.80 -68.00
N PRO A 79 -45.32 9.75 -67.05
CA PRO A 79 -44.34 9.91 -65.97
C PRO A 79 -43.96 8.62 -65.24
N HIS A 80 -44.91 7.71 -65.06
CA HIS A 80 -44.70 6.41 -64.41
C HIS A 80 -43.63 5.57 -65.11
N ILE A 81 -43.55 5.58 -66.45
CA ILE A 81 -42.52 4.84 -67.20
C ILE A 81 -41.12 5.39 -66.89
N LEU A 82 -41.00 6.71 -66.75
CA LEU A 82 -39.73 7.35 -66.36
C LEU A 82 -39.33 6.96 -64.93
N LEU A 83 -40.29 6.91 -64.00
CA LEU A 83 -40.05 6.50 -62.62
C LEU A 83 -39.64 5.03 -62.50
N GLU A 84 -40.34 4.14 -63.20
CA GLU A 84 -40.03 2.70 -63.23
C GLU A 84 -38.61 2.47 -63.75
N ALA A 85 -38.25 3.09 -64.88
CA ALA A 85 -36.91 2.94 -65.43
C ALA A 85 -35.82 3.64 -64.57
N TYR A 86 -36.17 4.63 -63.74
CA TYR A 86 -35.25 5.26 -62.78
C TYR A 86 -35.00 4.30 -61.61
N GLN A 87 -36.08 3.76 -61.05
CA GLN A 87 -36.02 2.76 -59.99
C GLN A 87 -35.22 1.54 -60.45
N GLU A 88 -35.45 1.06 -61.68
CA GLU A 88 -34.68 -0.02 -62.28
C GLU A 88 -33.20 0.33 -62.42
N TYR A 89 -32.87 1.55 -62.87
CA TYR A 89 -31.48 2.01 -62.98
C TYR A 89 -30.75 2.02 -61.64
N VAL A 90 -31.34 2.64 -60.61
CA VAL A 90 -30.78 2.72 -59.26
C VAL A 90 -30.66 1.32 -58.65
N THR A 91 -31.70 0.49 -58.79
CA THR A 91 -31.72 -0.90 -58.29
C THR A 91 -30.65 -1.75 -58.97
N ASN A 92 -30.46 -1.65 -60.28
CA ASN A 92 -29.42 -2.38 -61.01
C ASN A 92 -28.01 -1.94 -60.62
N PHE A 93 -27.81 -0.66 -60.32
CA PHE A 93 -26.52 -0.18 -59.78
C PHE A 93 -26.21 -0.81 -58.42
N TYR A 94 -27.13 -0.75 -57.46
CA TYR A 94 -26.93 -1.35 -56.14
C TYR A 94 -26.81 -2.87 -56.24
N ARG A 95 -27.59 -3.54 -57.10
CA ARG A 95 -27.43 -4.97 -57.40
C ARG A 95 -26.04 -5.28 -57.91
N THR A 96 -25.54 -4.54 -58.90
CA THR A 96 -24.20 -4.74 -59.48
C THR A 96 -23.10 -4.50 -58.43
N ARG A 97 -23.25 -3.46 -57.61
CA ARG A 97 -22.34 -3.17 -56.50
C ARG A 97 -22.35 -4.29 -55.47
N ALA A 98 -23.53 -4.80 -55.11
CA ALA A 98 -23.69 -5.92 -54.20
C ALA A 98 -23.01 -7.17 -54.76
N THR A 99 -23.28 -7.55 -56.02
CA THR A 99 -22.67 -8.73 -56.67
C THR A 99 -21.14 -8.65 -56.71
N LYS A 100 -20.56 -7.46 -56.94
CA LYS A 100 -19.10 -7.26 -56.91
C LYS A 100 -18.50 -7.35 -55.51
N THR A 101 -19.23 -6.93 -54.49
CA THR A 101 -18.73 -6.81 -53.10
C THR A 101 -18.98 -8.08 -52.28
N LEU A 102 -20.06 -8.80 -52.59
CA LEU A 102 -20.55 -9.96 -51.84
C LEU A 102 -19.50 -11.07 -51.65
N PRO A 103 -18.72 -11.50 -52.67
CA PRO A 103 -17.71 -12.55 -52.49
C PRO A 103 -16.70 -12.23 -51.40
N ASN A 104 -16.18 -10.99 -51.39
CA ASN A 104 -15.20 -10.54 -50.40
C ASN A 104 -15.79 -10.49 -48.99
N LEU A 105 -17.07 -10.11 -48.85
CA LEU A 105 -17.75 -10.08 -47.55
C LEU A 105 -18.04 -11.50 -47.03
N LEU A 106 -18.40 -12.43 -47.91
CA LEU A 106 -18.58 -13.84 -47.53
C LEU A 106 -17.25 -14.49 -47.14
N GLU A 107 -16.17 -14.19 -47.85
CA GLU A 107 -14.81 -14.61 -47.48
C GLU A 107 -14.42 -14.04 -46.11
N LEU A 108 -14.68 -12.75 -45.87
CA LEU A 108 -14.44 -12.12 -44.57
C LEU A 108 -15.28 -12.78 -43.46
N TYR A 109 -16.55 -13.11 -43.74
CA TYR A 109 -17.40 -13.84 -42.79
C TYR A 109 -16.84 -15.22 -42.47
N GLU A 110 -16.41 -16.00 -43.45
CA GLU A 110 -15.81 -17.31 -43.19
C GLU A 110 -14.48 -17.18 -42.43
N ASN A 111 -13.67 -16.15 -42.71
CA ASN A 111 -12.46 -15.84 -41.94
C ASN A 111 -12.77 -15.52 -40.46
N VAL A 112 -13.77 -14.66 -40.20
CA VAL A 112 -14.22 -14.34 -38.83
C VAL A 112 -14.80 -15.58 -38.14
N ARG A 113 -15.63 -16.35 -38.84
CA ARG A 113 -16.24 -17.57 -38.32
C ARG A 113 -15.19 -18.61 -37.98
N ALA A 114 -14.21 -18.83 -38.86
CA ALA A 114 -13.09 -19.75 -38.65
C ALA A 114 -12.22 -19.31 -37.46
N PHE A 115 -11.94 -18.01 -37.35
CA PHE A 115 -11.19 -17.45 -36.24
C PHE A 115 -11.89 -17.65 -34.89
N LEU A 116 -13.21 -17.45 -34.84
CA LEU A 116 -14.03 -17.61 -33.62
C LEU A 116 -14.44 -19.07 -33.33
N GLN A 117 -13.91 -20.06 -34.04
CA GLN A 117 -14.20 -21.47 -33.74
C GLN A 117 -13.62 -21.84 -32.37
N PRO A 118 -14.39 -22.55 -31.52
CA PRO A 118 -13.95 -22.94 -30.18
C PRO A 118 -13.02 -24.17 -30.21
N LYS A 119 -11.98 -24.14 -31.06
CA LYS A 119 -10.95 -25.20 -31.15
C LYS A 119 -9.75 -24.93 -30.24
N LYS A 120 -9.45 -23.65 -30.02
CA LYS A 120 -8.38 -23.19 -29.15
C LYS A 120 -8.84 -21.96 -28.39
N TYR A 121 -8.23 -21.74 -27.23
CA TYR A 121 -8.31 -20.45 -26.56
C TYR A 121 -7.68 -19.38 -27.48
N ILE A 122 -8.42 -18.32 -27.77
CA ILE A 122 -7.95 -17.22 -28.62
C ILE A 122 -7.23 -16.22 -27.71
N LYS A 123 -5.93 -16.03 -27.93
CA LYS A 123 -5.14 -15.04 -27.19
C LYS A 123 -5.50 -13.61 -27.60
N THR A 124 -5.34 -12.66 -26.69
CA THR A 124 -5.62 -11.23 -26.93
C THR A 124 -4.71 -10.66 -28.02
N SER A 125 -3.43 -11.03 -28.03
CA SER A 125 -2.47 -10.69 -29.09
C SER A 125 -2.92 -11.19 -30.47
N SER A 126 -3.42 -12.42 -30.54
CA SER A 126 -3.94 -13.04 -31.76
C SER A 126 -5.19 -12.33 -32.26
N PHE A 127 -6.10 -11.94 -31.36
CA PHE A 127 -7.27 -11.13 -31.69
C PHE A 127 -6.88 -9.74 -32.22
N LYS A 128 -5.96 -9.05 -31.56
CA LYS A 128 -5.45 -7.75 -32.03
C LYS A 128 -4.79 -7.86 -33.40
N CYS A 129 -3.96 -8.88 -33.61
CA CYS A 129 -3.34 -9.15 -34.91
C CYS A 129 -4.40 -9.40 -35.97
N PHE A 130 -5.41 -10.21 -35.66
CA PHE A 130 -6.54 -10.47 -36.57
C PHE A 130 -7.31 -9.18 -36.93
N MET A 131 -7.46 -8.26 -35.98
CA MET A 131 -8.18 -6.99 -36.16
C MET A 131 -7.35 -5.87 -36.82
N LYS A 132 -6.01 -5.95 -36.79
CA LYS A 132 -5.10 -4.88 -37.26
C LYS A 132 -5.44 -4.39 -38.68
N ASP A 133 -5.75 -5.32 -39.59
CA ASP A 133 -6.09 -5.01 -40.99
C ASP A 133 -7.60 -4.86 -41.24
N LYS A 134 -8.42 -4.86 -40.17
CA LYS A 134 -9.90 -4.88 -40.22
C LYS A 134 -10.57 -3.78 -39.39
N ASN A 135 -9.79 -2.88 -38.78
CA ASN A 135 -10.29 -1.86 -37.84
C ASN A 135 -11.01 -0.66 -38.48
N ASN A 136 -11.03 -0.54 -39.81
CA ASN A 136 -11.69 0.57 -40.51
C ASN A 136 -13.12 0.26 -41.03
N PHE A 137 -13.70 -0.87 -40.62
CA PHE A 137 -14.99 -1.31 -41.15
C PHE A 137 -16.17 -0.81 -40.31
N ASN A 138 -16.63 0.41 -40.57
CA ASN A 138 -18.06 0.69 -40.40
C ASN A 138 -18.78 0.07 -41.62
N LEU A 139 -19.20 -1.19 -41.50
CA LEU A 139 -19.83 -1.95 -42.58
C LEU A 139 -21.28 -1.50 -42.78
N ASP A 140 -21.48 -0.42 -43.52
CA ASP A 140 -22.79 -0.07 -44.07
C ASP A 140 -23.17 -1.03 -45.21
N ILE A 141 -23.69 -2.20 -44.82
CA ILE A 141 -24.06 -3.31 -45.71
C ILE A 141 -25.52 -3.73 -45.59
N GLU A 142 -26.34 -3.03 -44.79
CA GLU A 142 -27.75 -3.41 -44.60
C GLU A 142 -28.54 -3.36 -45.91
N TRP A 143 -28.26 -2.36 -46.75
CA TRP A 143 -28.84 -2.21 -48.07
C TRP A 143 -28.55 -3.41 -48.99
N MET A 144 -27.51 -4.21 -48.71
CA MET A 144 -27.17 -5.38 -49.52
C MET A 144 -28.11 -6.56 -49.28
N TYR A 145 -28.80 -6.62 -48.14
CA TYR A 145 -29.60 -7.78 -47.76
C TYR A 145 -30.72 -8.09 -48.77
N GLU A 146 -31.27 -7.08 -49.44
CA GLU A 146 -32.31 -7.23 -50.46
C GLU A 146 -31.82 -7.87 -51.77
N PHE A 147 -30.51 -7.84 -52.02
CA PHE A 147 -29.87 -8.37 -53.22
C PHE A 147 -29.20 -9.73 -53.01
N CYS A 148 -29.28 -10.26 -51.80
CA CYS A 148 -28.66 -11.51 -51.40
C CYS A 148 -29.71 -12.62 -51.26
N THR A 149 -29.30 -13.87 -51.41
CA THR A 149 -30.11 -15.00 -50.97
C THR A 149 -30.32 -14.95 -49.45
N LYS A 150 -31.31 -15.69 -48.95
CA LYS A 150 -31.60 -15.77 -47.51
C LYS A 150 -30.37 -16.19 -46.69
N SER A 151 -29.60 -17.16 -47.19
CA SER A 151 -28.39 -17.66 -46.52
C SER A 151 -27.28 -16.59 -46.50
N GLU A 152 -27.04 -15.93 -47.61
CA GLU A 152 -26.02 -14.87 -47.71
C GLU A 152 -26.37 -13.69 -46.81
N SER A 153 -27.64 -13.24 -46.81
CA SER A 153 -28.12 -12.19 -45.92
C SER A 153 -27.91 -12.55 -44.45
N GLU A 154 -28.12 -13.80 -44.05
CA GLU A 154 -27.88 -14.24 -42.66
C GLU A 154 -26.39 -14.18 -42.28
N SER A 155 -25.50 -14.61 -43.18
CA SER A 155 -24.05 -14.49 -42.99
C SER A 155 -23.61 -13.03 -42.86
N LEU A 156 -24.13 -12.14 -43.73
CA LEU A 156 -23.83 -10.71 -43.67
C LEU A 156 -24.35 -10.07 -42.38
N LYS A 157 -25.54 -10.44 -41.88
CA LYS A 157 -26.06 -9.96 -40.59
C LYS A 157 -25.18 -10.38 -39.41
N LYS A 158 -24.67 -11.62 -39.41
CA LYS A 158 -23.74 -12.11 -38.39
C LYS A 158 -22.41 -11.37 -38.46
N LEU A 159 -21.92 -11.10 -39.67
CA LEU A 159 -20.71 -10.31 -39.90
C LEU A 159 -20.89 -8.87 -39.40
N HIS A 160 -21.99 -8.22 -39.76
CA HIS A 160 -22.34 -6.88 -39.31
C HIS A 160 -22.34 -6.81 -37.77
N LYS A 161 -23.05 -7.73 -37.11
CA LYS A 161 -23.10 -7.84 -35.66
C LYS A 161 -21.73 -8.08 -34.99
N PHE A 162 -20.84 -8.82 -35.65
CA PHE A 162 -19.48 -8.97 -35.16
C PHE A 162 -18.75 -7.62 -35.12
N PHE A 163 -18.84 -6.83 -36.20
CA PHE A 163 -18.17 -5.53 -36.30
C PHE A 163 -18.80 -4.44 -35.41
N GLU A 164 -20.05 -4.59 -34.95
CA GLU A 164 -20.63 -3.74 -33.91
C GLU A 164 -19.88 -3.85 -32.57
N ASN A 165 -19.47 -5.07 -32.19
CA ASN A 165 -18.69 -5.32 -30.98
C ASN A 165 -17.79 -6.56 -31.13
N PRO A 166 -16.63 -6.41 -31.78
CA PRO A 166 -15.70 -7.51 -32.04
C PRO A 166 -15.20 -8.17 -30.76
N PHE A 167 -14.90 -7.35 -29.75
CA PHE A 167 -14.35 -7.81 -28.47
C PHE A 167 -15.35 -8.72 -27.73
N ASN A 168 -16.63 -8.34 -27.64
CA ASN A 168 -17.66 -9.20 -27.02
C ASN A 168 -17.85 -10.53 -27.77
N SER A 169 -17.70 -10.55 -29.09
CA SER A 169 -17.78 -11.77 -29.88
C SER A 169 -16.58 -12.70 -29.62
N PHE A 170 -15.39 -12.10 -29.50
CA PHE A 170 -14.16 -12.77 -29.07
C PHE A 170 -14.28 -13.37 -27.66
N GLU A 171 -14.75 -12.59 -26.69
CA GLU A 171 -14.99 -13.06 -25.31
C GLU A 171 -15.94 -14.26 -25.28
N LYS A 172 -17.08 -14.17 -25.98
CA LYS A 172 -18.05 -15.25 -26.06
C LYS A 172 -17.50 -16.51 -26.72
N ALA A 173 -16.58 -16.38 -27.67
CA ALA A 173 -15.91 -17.53 -28.27
C ALA A 173 -15.01 -18.23 -27.24
N ASN A 174 -14.23 -17.47 -26.48
CA ASN A 174 -13.41 -17.99 -25.39
C ASN A 174 -14.26 -18.62 -24.26
N GLU A 175 -15.37 -17.99 -23.84
CA GLU A 175 -16.29 -18.57 -22.85
C GLU A 175 -16.88 -19.92 -23.31
N ARG A 176 -17.27 -20.02 -24.59
CA ARG A 176 -17.75 -21.27 -25.18
C ARG A 176 -16.66 -22.34 -25.18
N PHE A 177 -15.45 -21.96 -25.56
CA PHE A 177 -14.29 -22.85 -25.51
C PHE A 177 -14.03 -23.35 -24.08
N VAL A 178 -14.04 -22.47 -23.08
CA VAL A 178 -13.87 -22.87 -21.67
C VAL A 178 -14.93 -23.87 -21.25
N LYS A 179 -16.22 -23.60 -21.52
CA LYS A 179 -17.32 -24.51 -21.17
C LYS A 179 -17.15 -25.90 -21.80
N LEU A 180 -16.78 -25.95 -23.08
CA LEU A 180 -16.56 -27.22 -23.79
C LEU A 180 -15.37 -27.99 -23.22
N GLU A 181 -14.27 -27.32 -22.87
CA GLU A 181 -13.11 -27.99 -22.28
C GLU A 181 -13.40 -28.47 -20.85
N ILE A 182 -14.18 -27.73 -20.03
CA ILE A 182 -14.64 -28.21 -18.71
C ILE A 182 -15.40 -29.53 -18.87
N GLU A 183 -16.35 -29.56 -19.80
CA GLU A 183 -17.19 -30.73 -20.03
C GLU A 183 -16.37 -31.92 -20.59
N LYS A 184 -15.44 -31.64 -21.50
CA LYS A 184 -14.55 -32.65 -22.10
C LYS A 184 -13.57 -33.26 -21.09
N TYR A 185 -13.00 -32.45 -20.20
CA TYR A 185 -12.03 -32.88 -19.18
C TYR A 185 -12.64 -32.95 -17.78
N ARG A 186 -13.95 -33.23 -17.71
CA ARG A 186 -14.73 -33.27 -16.48
C ARG A 186 -14.12 -34.19 -15.41
N TYR A 187 -13.61 -35.36 -15.81
CA TYR A 187 -12.96 -36.33 -14.93
C TYR A 187 -11.72 -35.77 -14.18
N LEU A 188 -11.11 -34.71 -14.72
CA LEU A 188 -9.96 -34.03 -14.15
C LEU A 188 -10.36 -32.80 -13.32
N ILE A 189 -11.36 -32.06 -13.78
CA ILE A 189 -11.67 -30.69 -13.35
C ILE A 189 -12.82 -30.64 -12.32
N ASP A 190 -13.69 -31.65 -12.22
CA ASP A 190 -14.84 -31.69 -11.28
C ASP A 190 -14.46 -31.60 -9.80
N VAL A 191 -13.19 -31.86 -9.45
CA VAL A 191 -12.67 -31.69 -8.09
C VAL A 191 -12.53 -30.21 -7.68
N LEU A 192 -12.72 -29.28 -8.61
CA LEU A 192 -12.58 -27.83 -8.43
C LEU A 192 -13.93 -27.12 -8.51
N ASN A 193 -14.05 -25.96 -7.84
CA ASN A 193 -15.21 -25.08 -8.02
C ASN A 193 -15.13 -24.26 -9.32
N GLU A 194 -16.25 -23.67 -9.75
CA GLU A 194 -16.37 -22.99 -11.05
C GLU A 194 -15.25 -21.96 -11.32
N SER A 195 -14.87 -21.15 -10.31
CA SER A 195 -13.80 -20.15 -10.46
C SER A 195 -12.43 -20.79 -10.70
N GLN A 196 -12.13 -21.88 -10.00
CA GLN A 196 -10.90 -22.65 -10.17
C GLN A 196 -10.89 -23.40 -11.51
N GLN A 197 -12.03 -23.94 -11.95
CA GLN A 197 -12.16 -24.61 -13.25
C GLN A 197 -11.84 -23.66 -14.40
N LYS A 198 -12.41 -22.44 -14.38
CA LYS A 198 -12.11 -21.38 -15.36
C LYS A 198 -10.62 -21.02 -15.36
N ALA A 199 -10.04 -20.80 -14.17
CA ALA A 199 -8.63 -20.49 -14.01
C ALA A 199 -7.70 -21.59 -14.58
N CYS A 200 -8.10 -22.86 -14.54
CA CYS A 200 -7.32 -23.96 -15.13
C CYS A 200 -7.30 -23.94 -16.66
N ILE A 201 -8.33 -23.43 -17.31
CA ILE A 201 -8.49 -23.55 -18.77
C ILE A 201 -8.08 -22.28 -19.52
N ILE A 202 -8.27 -21.11 -18.92
CA ILE A 202 -7.89 -19.81 -19.52
C ILE A 202 -6.41 -19.84 -19.89
N ASN A 203 -6.06 -19.42 -21.11
CA ASN A 203 -4.71 -19.54 -21.64
C ASN A 203 -4.37 -18.37 -22.56
N ASP A 204 -4.59 -17.15 -22.04
CA ASP A 204 -4.28 -15.90 -22.73
C ASP A 204 -2.76 -15.63 -22.72
N ASP A 205 -2.30 -14.56 -23.38
CA ASP A 205 -0.88 -14.16 -23.39
C ASP A 205 -0.32 -14.00 -21.97
N THR A 206 -1.06 -13.28 -21.13
CA THR A 206 -0.78 -13.15 -19.70
C THR A 206 -2.01 -13.44 -18.88
N ASN A 207 -1.81 -14.01 -17.70
CA ASN A 207 -2.89 -14.48 -16.86
C ASN A 207 -2.56 -14.16 -15.41
N LEU A 208 -3.42 -13.37 -14.74
CA LEU A 208 -3.30 -13.06 -13.32
C LEU A 208 -4.48 -13.66 -12.56
N ILE A 209 -4.19 -14.65 -11.72
CA ILE A 209 -5.16 -15.30 -10.85
C ILE A 209 -5.01 -14.74 -9.45
N LEU A 210 -5.97 -13.91 -9.06
CA LEU A 210 -6.08 -13.40 -7.70
C LEU A 210 -6.73 -14.44 -6.81
N ALA A 211 -6.04 -14.87 -5.77
CA ALA A 211 -6.46 -16.00 -4.97
C ALA A 211 -6.22 -15.73 -3.50
N GLY A 212 -7.30 -15.68 -2.72
CA GLY A 212 -7.24 -15.43 -1.29
C GLY A 212 -6.53 -16.51 -0.47
N ALA A 213 -6.37 -16.22 0.80
CA ALA A 213 -6.05 -17.18 1.83
C ALA A 213 -6.98 -18.42 1.76
N GLY A 214 -6.43 -19.59 1.44
CA GLY A 214 -7.18 -20.85 1.50
C GLY A 214 -8.12 -21.12 0.32
N THR A 215 -7.97 -20.42 -0.80
CA THR A 215 -8.81 -20.60 -2.00
C THR A 215 -8.31 -21.68 -2.96
N GLY A 216 -7.32 -22.49 -2.55
CA GLY A 216 -6.83 -23.63 -3.35
C GLY A 216 -5.82 -23.31 -4.44
N LYS A 217 -5.06 -22.20 -4.37
CA LYS A 217 -3.99 -21.80 -5.32
C LYS A 217 -3.18 -22.96 -5.90
N THR A 218 -2.52 -23.71 -5.03
CA THR A 218 -1.67 -24.85 -5.42
C THR A 218 -2.47 -25.97 -6.09
N LYS A 219 -3.72 -26.21 -5.68
CA LYS A 219 -4.59 -27.20 -6.31
C LYS A 219 -5.05 -26.75 -7.70
N THR A 220 -5.29 -25.46 -7.90
CA THR A 220 -5.55 -24.88 -9.23
C THR A 220 -4.34 -25.06 -10.13
N LEU A 221 -3.12 -24.77 -9.67
CA LEU A 221 -1.89 -25.00 -10.45
C LEU A 221 -1.66 -26.48 -10.79
N GLU A 222 -1.94 -27.37 -9.84
CA GLU A 222 -1.87 -28.82 -10.01
C GLU A 222 -2.78 -29.29 -11.16
N VAL A 223 -4.09 -29.00 -11.05
CA VAL A 223 -5.09 -29.43 -12.05
C VAL A 223 -4.88 -28.73 -13.40
N ARG A 224 -4.44 -27.47 -13.40
CA ARG A 224 -4.08 -26.75 -14.63
C ARG A 224 -2.93 -27.45 -15.35
N THR A 225 -1.87 -27.83 -14.64
CA THR A 225 -0.71 -28.50 -15.24
C THR A 225 -1.13 -29.83 -15.87
N ASP A 226 -1.91 -30.62 -15.13
CA ASP A 226 -2.51 -31.84 -15.65
C ASP A 226 -3.33 -31.59 -16.92
N TYR A 227 -4.16 -30.53 -16.94
CA TYR A 227 -4.99 -30.18 -18.09
C TYR A 227 -4.13 -29.80 -19.30
N LEU A 228 -3.11 -28.96 -19.14
CA LEU A 228 -2.23 -28.53 -20.24
C LEU A 228 -1.51 -29.71 -20.92
N ILE A 229 -1.09 -30.71 -20.13
CA ILE A 229 -0.41 -31.92 -20.63
C ILE A 229 -1.41 -32.91 -21.22
N LYS A 230 -2.48 -33.25 -20.48
CA LYS A 230 -3.48 -34.26 -20.92
C LYS A 230 -4.28 -33.79 -22.14
N SER A 231 -4.44 -32.47 -22.31
CA SER A 231 -5.02 -31.89 -23.52
C SER A 231 -4.06 -31.80 -24.71
N GLN A 232 -2.80 -32.26 -24.54
CA GLN A 232 -1.74 -32.25 -25.55
C GLN A 232 -1.44 -30.85 -26.12
N ARG A 233 -1.67 -29.81 -25.30
CA ARG A 233 -1.39 -28.41 -25.69
C ARG A 233 0.09 -28.08 -25.54
N TYR A 234 0.73 -28.66 -24.52
CA TYR A 234 2.13 -28.45 -24.20
C TYR A 234 2.76 -29.75 -23.69
N ARG A 235 4.04 -29.94 -23.96
CA ARG A 235 4.84 -31.03 -23.40
C ARG A 235 5.34 -30.65 -22.01
N PRO A 236 5.61 -31.62 -21.10
CA PRO A 236 6.10 -31.32 -19.76
C PRO A 236 7.34 -30.41 -19.73
N GLU A 237 8.27 -30.60 -20.67
CA GLU A 237 9.50 -29.79 -20.81
C GLU A 237 9.26 -28.34 -21.29
N GLU A 238 8.07 -28.03 -21.80
CA GLU A 238 7.68 -26.69 -22.24
C GLU A 238 7.01 -25.87 -21.11
N ILE A 239 6.83 -26.48 -19.92
CA ILE A 239 6.17 -25.87 -18.77
C ILE A 239 7.19 -25.65 -17.64
N LEU A 240 7.24 -24.43 -17.10
CA LEU A 240 8.06 -24.10 -15.94
C LEU A 240 7.18 -23.65 -14.77
N LEU A 241 7.39 -24.26 -13.61
CA LEU A 241 6.81 -23.83 -12.34
C LEU A 241 7.84 -23.05 -11.53
N ILE A 242 7.50 -21.82 -11.14
CA ILE A 242 8.36 -20.99 -10.30
C ILE A 242 7.67 -20.71 -8.97
N ALA A 243 8.36 -20.97 -7.87
CA ALA A 243 7.94 -20.60 -6.52
C ALA A 243 8.85 -19.52 -5.92
N PHE A 244 8.28 -18.67 -5.06
CA PHE A 244 9.05 -17.65 -4.35
C PHE A 244 10.10 -18.23 -3.38
N GLY A 245 9.77 -19.30 -2.65
CA GLY A 245 10.61 -19.86 -1.59
C GLY A 245 10.84 -21.36 -1.68
N LYS A 246 11.88 -21.87 -1.01
CA LYS A 246 12.25 -23.30 -1.02
C LYS A 246 11.12 -24.23 -0.54
N LYS A 247 10.34 -23.80 0.46
CA LYS A 247 9.19 -24.58 0.97
C LYS A 247 8.08 -24.70 -0.09
N ALA A 248 7.67 -23.58 -0.69
CA ALA A 248 6.67 -23.56 -1.76
C ALA A 248 7.15 -24.35 -2.98
N LYS A 249 8.43 -24.24 -3.36
CA LYS A 249 9.02 -25.07 -4.42
C LYS A 249 8.89 -26.56 -4.11
N ASN A 250 9.26 -27.01 -2.90
CA ASN A 250 9.17 -28.42 -2.54
C ASN A 250 7.72 -28.94 -2.55
N GLU A 251 6.77 -28.09 -2.16
CA GLU A 251 5.34 -28.39 -2.29
C GLU A 251 4.93 -28.54 -3.77
N LEU A 252 5.30 -27.59 -4.64
CA LEU A 252 5.05 -27.66 -6.08
C LEU A 252 5.69 -28.90 -6.72
N ILE A 253 6.94 -29.23 -6.37
CA ILE A 253 7.61 -30.46 -6.85
C ILE A 253 6.80 -31.70 -6.46
N THR A 254 6.34 -31.76 -5.21
CA THR A 254 5.66 -32.96 -4.70
C THR A 254 4.27 -33.13 -5.32
N ARG A 255 3.54 -32.02 -5.45
CA ARG A 255 2.13 -32.05 -5.88
C ARG A 255 1.94 -31.97 -7.39
N VAL A 256 2.82 -31.25 -8.08
CA VAL A 256 2.65 -30.89 -9.49
C VAL A 256 3.81 -31.40 -10.34
N GLY A 257 5.05 -31.09 -9.94
CA GLY A 257 6.25 -31.38 -10.72
C GLY A 257 6.50 -32.87 -10.94
N LYS A 258 6.70 -33.65 -9.87
CA LYS A 258 6.97 -35.09 -9.95
C LYS A 258 5.85 -35.89 -10.65
N PRO A 259 4.56 -35.68 -10.33
CA PRO A 259 3.48 -36.42 -11.00
C PRO A 259 3.41 -36.19 -12.51
N ASN A 260 3.84 -35.01 -12.98
CA ASN A 260 3.73 -34.60 -14.38
C ASN A 260 5.07 -34.53 -15.12
N ASN A 261 6.19 -34.86 -14.46
CA ASN A 261 7.55 -34.64 -14.97
C ASN A 261 7.81 -33.18 -15.43
N VAL A 262 7.26 -32.22 -14.69
CA VAL A 262 7.40 -30.78 -14.95
C VAL A 262 8.45 -30.19 -14.01
N GLU A 263 9.28 -29.29 -14.54
CA GLU A 263 10.31 -28.62 -13.76
C GLU A 263 9.71 -27.59 -12.80
N ALA A 264 10.13 -27.64 -11.53
CA ALA A 264 9.74 -26.68 -10.50
C ALA A 264 10.95 -26.15 -9.73
N VAL A 265 11.15 -24.83 -9.81
CA VAL A 265 12.33 -24.13 -9.31
C VAL A 265 11.94 -22.88 -8.49
N THR A 266 12.91 -22.30 -7.80
CA THR A 266 12.78 -20.91 -7.33
C THR A 266 13.38 -19.97 -8.37
N PHE A 267 13.06 -18.67 -8.33
CA PHE A 267 13.69 -17.68 -9.22
C PHE A 267 15.21 -17.75 -9.21
N HIS A 268 15.81 -17.85 -8.02
CA HIS A 268 17.26 -17.96 -7.93
C HIS A 268 17.80 -19.31 -8.42
N GLY A 269 17.04 -20.40 -8.22
CA GLY A 269 17.40 -21.70 -8.78
C GLY A 269 17.39 -21.68 -10.31
N PHE A 270 16.41 -20.97 -10.88
CA PHE A 270 16.30 -20.74 -12.31
C PHE A 270 17.44 -19.85 -12.83
N GLY A 271 17.68 -18.70 -12.23
CA GLY A 271 18.80 -17.81 -12.59
C GLY A 271 20.15 -18.54 -12.52
N ARG A 272 20.35 -19.36 -11.49
CA ARG A 272 21.52 -20.25 -11.40
C ARG A 272 21.64 -21.23 -12.55
N SER A 273 20.56 -21.90 -12.94
CA SER A 273 20.59 -22.85 -14.06
C SER A 273 21.01 -22.18 -15.38
N ILE A 274 20.57 -20.94 -15.61
CA ILE A 274 20.94 -20.14 -16.79
C ILE A 274 22.42 -19.78 -16.75
N VAL A 275 22.89 -19.23 -15.63
CA VAL A 275 24.30 -18.82 -15.47
C VAL A 275 25.25 -20.02 -15.57
N GLU A 276 24.94 -21.13 -14.90
CA GLU A 276 25.74 -22.36 -14.98
C GLU A 276 25.74 -22.96 -16.38
N GLY A 277 24.61 -22.91 -17.09
CA GLY A 277 24.49 -23.35 -18.48
C GLY A 277 25.34 -22.51 -19.43
N TYR A 278 25.35 -21.18 -19.25
CA TYR A 278 26.16 -20.27 -20.06
C TYR A 278 27.66 -20.41 -19.78
N LEU A 279 28.06 -20.53 -18.51
CA LEU A 279 29.47 -20.65 -18.12
C LEU A 279 30.06 -22.06 -18.32
N GLY A 280 29.21 -23.09 -18.50
CA GLY A 280 29.63 -24.49 -18.59
C GLY A 280 30.24 -25.05 -17.30
N LYS A 281 30.06 -24.37 -16.16
CA LYS A 281 30.59 -24.77 -14.85
C LYS A 281 29.62 -24.44 -13.73
N LYS A 282 29.71 -25.20 -12.63
CA LYS A 282 28.93 -24.92 -11.42
C LYS A 282 29.39 -23.62 -10.77
N VAL A 283 28.42 -22.90 -10.24
CA VAL A 283 28.62 -21.64 -9.52
C VAL A 283 28.24 -21.85 -8.05
N PHE A 284 29.08 -21.39 -7.13
CA PHE A 284 28.85 -21.58 -5.69
C PHE A 284 28.51 -20.25 -5.04
N PRO A 285 27.36 -20.16 -4.35
CA PRO A 285 27.02 -18.94 -3.63
C PRO A 285 27.99 -18.75 -2.47
N ASP A 286 28.42 -17.52 -2.23
CA ASP A 286 29.32 -17.21 -1.14
C ASP A 286 28.66 -17.48 0.22
N VAL A 287 29.48 -17.78 1.23
CA VAL A 287 29.00 -17.97 2.60
C VAL A 287 28.43 -16.65 3.15
N LEU A 288 29.06 -15.51 2.82
CA LEU A 288 28.61 -14.18 3.27
C LEU A 288 27.23 -13.83 2.70
N ALA A 289 26.92 -14.22 1.47
CA ALA A 289 25.62 -13.94 0.84
C ALA A 289 24.44 -14.66 1.53
N ASN A 290 24.70 -15.75 2.26
CA ASN A 290 23.66 -16.57 2.90
C ASN A 290 23.58 -16.40 4.42
N ASP A 291 24.60 -15.78 5.03
CA ASP A 291 24.74 -15.69 6.48
C ASP A 291 24.96 -14.23 6.89
N LYS A 292 23.88 -13.59 7.32
CA LYS A 292 23.85 -12.18 7.71
C LYS A 292 24.83 -11.86 8.84
N GLU A 293 25.02 -12.78 9.78
CA GLU A 293 25.92 -12.54 10.90
C GLU A 293 27.38 -12.56 10.43
N LYS A 294 27.72 -13.45 9.48
CA LYS A 294 29.05 -13.47 8.87
C LYS A 294 29.28 -12.28 7.96
N LEU A 295 28.29 -11.86 7.16
CA LEU A 295 28.40 -10.65 6.34
C LEU A 295 28.59 -9.41 7.23
N ARG A 296 27.79 -9.27 8.30
CA ARG A 296 27.96 -8.17 9.26
C ARG A 296 29.36 -8.17 9.88
N LYS A 297 29.88 -9.35 10.26
CA LYS A 297 31.24 -9.47 10.80
C LYS A 297 32.29 -9.06 9.76
N PHE A 298 32.18 -9.54 8.53
CA PHE A 298 33.06 -9.14 7.42
C PHE A 298 33.05 -7.62 7.21
N LEU A 299 31.88 -7.00 7.23
CA LEU A 299 31.75 -5.55 7.08
C LEU A 299 32.33 -4.80 8.27
N ASP A 300 32.14 -5.29 9.49
CA ASP A 300 32.78 -4.71 10.69
C ASP A 300 34.32 -4.76 10.54
N ASP A 301 34.88 -5.91 10.18
CA ASP A 301 36.33 -6.08 9.94
C ASP A 301 36.84 -5.13 8.82
N GLU A 302 36.11 -5.00 7.71
CA GLU A 302 36.47 -4.10 6.61
C GLU A 302 36.33 -2.62 6.99
N ILE A 303 35.32 -2.25 7.78
CA ILE A 303 35.18 -0.89 8.31
C ILE A 303 36.40 -0.57 9.19
N GLN A 304 36.80 -1.46 10.09
CA GLN A 304 37.98 -1.27 10.94
C GLN A 304 39.28 -1.14 10.12
N ARG A 305 39.42 -1.97 9.07
CA ARG A 305 40.55 -1.90 8.14
C ARG A 305 40.56 -0.58 7.36
N LEU A 306 39.42 -0.12 6.86
CA LEU A 306 39.34 1.14 6.12
C LEU A 306 39.57 2.35 7.01
N LEU A 307 39.08 2.33 8.26
CA LEU A 307 39.35 3.38 9.26
C LEU A 307 40.83 3.53 9.62
N THR A 308 41.65 2.50 9.36
CA THR A 308 43.10 2.53 9.60
C THR A 308 43.93 2.74 8.34
N THR A 309 43.39 2.45 7.15
CA THR A 309 44.16 2.45 5.89
C THR A 309 43.69 3.47 4.86
N ASN A 310 42.52 4.10 5.03
CA ASN A 310 41.93 4.99 4.05
C ASN A 310 41.44 6.29 4.71
N GLU A 311 42.25 7.34 4.61
CA GLU A 311 41.96 8.66 5.18
C GLU A 311 40.65 9.27 4.64
N LYS A 312 40.34 9.06 3.35
CA LYS A 312 39.08 9.54 2.77
C LYS A 312 37.88 8.85 3.39
N PHE A 313 37.97 7.55 3.67
CA PHE A 313 36.90 6.81 4.33
C PHE A 313 36.69 7.28 5.77
N VAL A 314 37.79 7.59 6.49
CA VAL A 314 37.72 8.20 7.82
C VAL A 314 36.93 9.51 7.77
N ASP A 315 37.22 10.38 6.80
CA ASP A 315 36.49 11.64 6.63
C ASP A 315 35.00 11.41 6.37
N LEU A 316 34.65 10.48 5.48
CA LEU A 316 33.26 10.13 5.20
C LEU A 316 32.52 9.63 6.45
N VAL A 317 33.14 8.75 7.22
CA VAL A 317 32.54 8.19 8.45
C VAL A 317 32.36 9.27 9.52
N ILE A 318 33.37 10.12 9.74
CA ILE A 318 33.27 11.23 10.70
C ILE A 318 32.17 12.19 10.27
N THR A 319 32.13 12.62 9.01
CA THR A 319 31.07 13.48 8.49
C THR A 319 29.69 12.84 8.65
N TYR A 320 29.56 11.54 8.37
CA TYR A 320 28.29 10.82 8.58
C TYR A 320 27.83 10.84 10.05
N PHE A 321 28.73 10.59 11.00
CA PHE A 321 28.38 10.56 12.42
C PHE A 321 28.19 11.96 13.05
N ASP A 322 28.94 12.96 12.59
CA ASP A 322 28.85 14.34 13.10
C ASP A 322 27.53 14.99 12.68
N ASP A 323 27.08 14.77 11.44
CA ASP A 323 25.97 15.51 10.85
C ASP A 323 24.68 14.69 10.65
N PHE A 324 24.75 13.35 10.62
CA PHE A 324 23.66 12.52 10.05
C PHE A 324 23.30 11.23 10.80
N LEU A 325 23.79 11.01 12.03
CA LEU A 325 23.54 9.77 12.80
C LEU A 325 22.06 9.48 13.05
N PHE A 326 21.22 10.52 13.13
CA PHE A 326 19.79 10.38 13.35
C PHE A 326 18.98 11.08 12.26
N PRO A 327 17.95 10.42 11.70
CA PRO A 327 17.05 11.09 10.76
C PRO A 327 16.35 12.24 11.46
N TYR A 328 16.73 13.47 11.12
CA TYR A 328 16.06 14.67 11.62
C TYR A 328 14.59 14.64 11.19
N LYS A 329 13.68 14.79 12.17
CA LYS A 329 12.26 14.98 11.90
C LYS A 329 11.79 16.25 12.57
N ASN A 330 11.15 17.10 11.79
CA ASN A 330 10.76 18.44 12.20
C ASN A 330 9.60 18.34 13.22
N PRO A 331 9.71 18.97 14.42
CA PRO A 331 8.65 18.97 15.42
C PRO A 331 7.30 19.49 14.90
N PHE A 332 7.27 20.30 13.84
CA PHE A 332 6.04 20.79 13.22
C PHE A 332 5.32 19.76 12.34
N ASP A 333 5.96 18.62 12.05
CA ASP A 333 5.36 17.55 11.24
C ASP A 333 4.42 16.64 12.05
N PHE A 334 4.38 16.81 13.39
CA PHE A 334 3.55 16.03 14.30
C PHE A 334 2.21 16.71 14.55
N LYS A 335 1.15 15.92 14.71
CA LYS A 335 -0.21 16.45 14.95
C LYS A 335 -0.46 16.73 16.43
N SER A 336 0.23 16.04 17.33
CA SER A 336 0.05 16.18 18.78
C SER A 336 1.37 16.05 19.55
N LEU A 337 1.36 16.55 20.80
CA LEU A 337 2.48 16.40 21.72
C LEU A 337 2.77 14.93 22.04
N GLY A 338 1.71 14.10 22.07
CA GLY A 338 1.81 12.66 22.28
C GLY A 338 2.58 11.96 21.16
N GLU A 339 2.27 12.26 19.89
CA GLU A 339 2.99 11.70 18.73
C GLU A 339 4.48 12.07 18.74
N TYR A 340 4.80 13.32 19.08
CA TYR A 340 6.20 13.76 19.22
C TYR A 340 6.94 13.00 20.34
N TYR A 341 6.31 12.83 21.50
CA TYR A 341 6.88 12.05 22.60
C TYR A 341 7.05 10.57 22.29
N GLU A 342 6.07 9.96 21.61
CA GLU A 342 6.14 8.57 21.16
C GLU A 342 7.28 8.39 20.15
N TYR A 343 7.49 9.36 19.27
CA TYR A 343 8.61 9.37 18.33
C TYR A 343 9.98 9.46 19.03
N ILE A 344 10.15 10.36 20.00
CA ILE A 344 11.41 10.44 20.78
C ILE A 344 11.66 9.15 21.58
N LYS A 345 10.62 8.62 22.24
CA LYS A 345 10.70 7.37 23.04
C LYS A 345 11.09 6.18 22.18
N THR A 346 10.54 6.09 20.97
CA THR A 346 10.80 5.03 20.00
C THR A 346 12.24 5.03 19.50
N ASN A 347 12.87 6.20 19.41
CA ASN A 347 14.23 6.33 18.86
C ASN A 347 15.35 6.32 19.91
N GLU A 348 15.02 6.21 21.22
CA GLU A 348 15.99 6.18 22.32
C GLU A 348 17.12 7.20 22.16
N ILE A 349 16.73 8.43 21.84
CA ILE A 349 17.64 9.50 21.47
C ILE A 349 18.66 9.75 22.59
N ARG A 350 19.93 9.46 22.32
CA ARG A 350 21.05 9.66 23.24
C ARG A 350 22.16 10.42 22.54
N SER A 351 22.76 11.36 23.26
CA SER A 351 24.02 11.99 22.85
C SER A 351 25.20 11.04 23.05
N PHE A 352 26.35 11.37 22.46
CA PHE A 352 27.60 10.65 22.71
C PHE A 352 28.09 10.74 24.17
N SER A 353 27.62 11.73 24.94
CA SER A 353 27.80 11.79 26.40
C SER A 353 26.88 10.82 27.18
N THR A 354 26.08 10.01 26.50
CA THR A 354 25.10 9.03 27.02
C THR A 354 23.82 9.60 27.66
N ASP A 355 23.69 10.94 27.69
CA ASP A 355 22.50 11.61 28.20
C ASP A 355 21.28 11.32 27.31
N LYS A 356 20.13 11.07 27.95
CA LYS A 356 18.84 11.02 27.24
C LYS A 356 18.32 12.43 27.04
N VAL A 357 18.34 12.92 25.80
CA VAL A 357 17.90 14.27 25.45
C VAL A 357 16.45 14.30 24.93
N LYS A 358 15.84 15.48 24.89
CA LYS A 358 14.40 15.66 24.62
C LYS A 358 14.06 16.05 23.19
N SER A 359 15.05 16.34 22.35
CA SER A 359 14.86 16.66 20.92
C SER A 359 16.05 16.20 20.07
N PHE A 360 15.90 16.13 18.74
CA PHE A 360 17.01 15.78 17.83
C PHE A 360 18.03 16.91 17.77
N GLU A 361 17.56 18.14 17.80
CA GLU A 361 18.39 19.33 17.83
C GLU A 361 19.26 19.38 19.10
N GLU A 362 18.73 18.96 20.26
CA GLU A 362 19.52 18.79 21.47
C GLU A 362 20.61 17.72 21.33
N VAL A 363 20.39 16.62 20.58
CA VAL A 363 21.47 15.67 20.25
C VAL A 363 22.54 16.35 19.43
N THR A 364 22.13 17.06 18.37
CA THR A 364 23.06 17.74 17.47
C THR A 364 23.92 18.72 18.26
N ILE A 365 23.32 19.48 19.18
CA ILE A 365 24.01 20.41 20.09
C ILE A 365 24.95 19.65 21.04
N ALA A 366 24.45 18.62 21.73
CA ALA A 366 25.23 17.83 22.69
C ALA A 366 26.45 17.18 22.02
N ASN A 367 26.27 16.58 20.85
CA ASN A 367 27.33 15.96 20.07
C ASN A 367 28.32 17.00 19.57
N PHE A 368 27.87 18.18 19.13
CA PHE A 368 28.76 19.28 18.76
C PHE A 368 29.62 19.75 19.94
N LEU A 369 29.02 19.95 21.12
CA LEU A 369 29.76 20.34 22.34
C LEU A 369 30.78 19.27 22.72
N TYR A 370 30.36 18.00 22.71
CA TYR A 370 31.23 16.85 22.97
C TYR A 370 32.40 16.77 21.98
N ARG A 371 32.12 16.86 20.67
CA ARG A 371 33.12 16.81 19.59
C ARG A 371 34.18 17.89 19.70
N ASN A 372 33.81 19.04 20.25
CA ASN A 372 34.68 20.19 20.49
C ASN A 372 35.31 20.19 21.90
N ASN A 373 35.14 19.11 22.65
CA ASN A 373 35.63 18.92 24.03
C ASN A 373 35.17 20.03 24.99
N ILE A 374 33.93 20.49 24.83
CA ILE A 374 33.29 21.48 25.68
C ILE A 374 32.47 20.73 26.72
N LYS A 375 32.88 20.77 27.99
CA LYS A 375 32.14 20.12 29.08
C LYS A 375 30.79 20.80 29.30
N PHE A 376 29.74 19.99 29.38
CA PHE A 376 28.39 20.46 29.65
C PHE A 376 27.67 19.57 30.67
N GLU A 377 26.67 20.13 31.32
CA GLU A 377 25.71 19.41 32.18
C GLU A 377 24.30 19.60 31.60
N TYR A 378 23.65 18.49 31.23
CA TYR A 378 22.31 18.48 30.64
C TYR A 378 21.21 18.57 31.70
N GLU A 379 20.20 19.42 31.50
CA GLU A 379 19.07 19.67 32.43
C GLU A 379 19.46 19.90 33.90
N LYS A 380 20.63 20.52 34.13
CA LYS A 380 21.06 20.89 35.48
C LYS A 380 20.06 21.86 36.09
N MET A 381 19.72 21.65 37.37
CA MET A 381 18.88 22.60 38.10
C MET A 381 19.55 23.98 38.17
N TYR A 382 18.84 25.01 37.70
CA TYR A 382 19.30 26.39 37.76
C TYR A 382 19.41 26.86 39.21
N LYS A 383 20.54 27.48 39.55
CA LYS A 383 20.88 27.87 40.94
C LYS A 383 20.53 29.32 41.29
N GLY A 384 20.20 30.15 40.31
CA GLY A 384 19.81 31.55 40.53
C GLY A 384 18.43 31.71 41.17
N ASP A 385 18.07 32.93 41.54
CA ASP A 385 16.77 33.26 42.11
C ASP A 385 15.69 33.18 41.03
N ILE A 386 14.71 32.29 41.24
CA ILE A 386 13.55 32.11 40.36
C ILE A 386 12.24 32.52 41.02
N SER A 387 12.28 33.11 42.22
CA SER A 387 11.09 33.41 43.05
C SER A 387 10.06 34.29 42.32
N LYS A 388 10.52 35.20 41.45
CA LYS A 388 9.68 36.13 40.66
C LYS A 388 9.15 35.52 39.36
N SER A 389 9.69 34.39 38.91
CA SER A 389 9.34 33.77 37.62
C SER A 389 8.02 32.99 37.65
N GLY A 390 7.60 32.56 38.84
CA GLY A 390 6.48 31.64 39.05
C GLY A 390 6.78 30.17 38.73
N PHE A 391 8.04 29.81 38.45
CA PHE A 391 8.47 28.41 38.33
C PHE A 391 8.78 27.81 39.71
N MET A 392 8.40 26.54 39.92
CA MET A 392 8.83 25.78 41.11
C MET A 392 10.28 25.29 40.99
N SER A 393 10.72 24.99 39.77
CA SER A 393 12.10 24.68 39.41
C SER A 393 12.34 25.06 37.95
N TYR A 394 13.57 25.40 37.61
CA TYR A 394 14.00 25.73 36.25
C TYR A 394 15.26 24.92 35.92
N HIS A 395 15.27 24.30 34.75
CA HIS A 395 16.36 23.47 34.25
C HIS A 395 16.64 23.91 32.80
N PRO A 396 17.70 24.70 32.55
CA PRO A 396 18.18 24.97 31.20
C PRO A 396 18.63 23.68 30.51
N ASP A 397 18.53 23.63 29.18
CA ASP A 397 18.84 22.41 28.42
C ASP A 397 20.32 22.03 28.57
N PHE A 398 21.23 22.99 28.44
CA PHE A 398 22.65 22.78 28.72
C PHE A 398 23.23 23.89 29.61
N TYR A 399 24.14 23.50 30.48
CA TYR A 399 25.01 24.41 31.23
C TYR A 399 26.47 24.08 30.97
N LEU A 400 27.28 25.08 30.62
CA LEU A 400 28.72 24.96 30.39
C LEU A 400 29.47 25.47 31.64
N PRO A 401 29.89 24.61 32.59
CA PRO A 401 30.37 25.06 33.89
C PRO A 401 31.69 25.84 33.83
N GLU A 402 32.53 25.55 32.85
CA GLU A 402 33.85 26.21 32.69
C GLU A 402 33.73 27.66 32.20
N TYR A 403 32.61 27.99 31.55
CA TYR A 403 32.37 29.30 30.94
C TYR A 403 31.21 30.07 31.60
N ASP A 404 30.49 29.42 32.52
CA ASP A 404 29.24 29.91 33.13
C ASP A 404 28.18 30.36 32.10
N VAL A 405 28.06 29.59 31.02
CA VAL A 405 27.13 29.84 29.91
C VAL A 405 25.99 28.82 29.95
N TYR A 406 24.77 29.31 29.78
CA TYR A 406 23.57 28.49 29.64
C TYR A 406 23.12 28.44 28.18
N ILE A 407 22.61 27.30 27.73
CA ILE A 407 22.05 27.13 26.39
C ILE A 407 20.61 26.64 26.52
N GLU A 408 19.72 27.30 25.80
CA GLU A 408 18.32 26.91 25.63
C GLU A 408 18.03 26.63 24.15
N HIS A 409 17.35 25.52 23.90
CA HIS A 409 16.83 25.15 22.60
C HIS A 409 15.32 25.32 22.55
N PHE A 410 14.84 26.14 21.62
CA PHE A 410 13.42 26.41 21.45
C PHE A 410 12.88 25.76 20.18
N GLY A 411 11.94 24.83 20.35
CA GLY A 411 11.18 24.19 19.29
C GLY A 411 10.18 25.12 18.57
N VAL A 412 10.64 26.22 17.97
CA VAL A 412 9.80 27.26 17.36
C VAL A 412 10.20 27.59 15.92
N ASP A 413 9.29 28.24 15.21
CA ASP A 413 9.51 28.78 13.87
C ASP A 413 10.19 30.18 13.92
N LYS A 414 10.35 30.82 12.76
CA LYS A 414 10.95 32.17 12.65
C LYS A 414 10.15 33.26 13.37
N ASN A 415 8.87 33.04 13.64
CA ASN A 415 7.98 33.98 14.31
C ASN A 415 7.92 33.75 15.83
N LEU A 416 8.76 32.85 16.35
CA LEU A 416 8.74 32.35 17.73
C LEU A 416 7.41 31.67 18.10
N GLU A 417 6.73 31.09 17.12
CA GLU A 417 5.55 30.26 17.33
C GLU A 417 5.98 28.80 17.44
N ALA A 418 5.54 28.13 18.50
CA ALA A 418 5.71 26.68 18.67
C ALA A 418 4.67 25.92 17.83
N PRO A 419 4.81 24.60 17.63
CA PRO A 419 3.76 23.77 17.03
C PRO A 419 2.42 23.96 17.75
N GLU A 420 1.31 23.89 17.01
CA GLU A 420 -0.05 24.16 17.55
C GLU A 420 -0.36 23.32 18.80
N TYR A 421 0.09 22.07 18.81
CA TYR A 421 -0.12 21.13 19.91
C TYR A 421 0.67 21.48 21.20
N MET A 422 1.65 22.40 21.14
CA MET A 422 2.44 22.85 22.30
C MET A 422 1.85 24.09 22.99
N ASN A 423 0.63 24.52 22.61
CA ASN A 423 0.01 25.76 23.07
C ASN A 423 0.94 26.97 22.83
N PRO A 424 1.00 27.49 21.59
CA PRO A 424 2.00 28.48 21.17
C PRO A 424 2.05 29.72 22.07
N LYS A 425 0.89 30.22 22.51
CA LYS A 425 0.82 31.38 23.43
C LYS A 425 1.51 31.12 24.77
N LYS A 426 1.24 29.96 25.38
CA LYS A 426 1.86 29.59 26.66
C LYS A 426 3.35 29.29 26.49
N TYR A 427 3.72 28.61 25.41
CA TYR A 427 5.11 28.30 25.08
C TYR A 427 5.94 29.59 24.91
N LYS A 428 5.44 30.51 24.08
CA LYS A 428 6.03 31.83 23.83
C LYS A 428 6.18 32.65 25.12
N ALA A 429 5.17 32.66 25.99
CA ALA A 429 5.27 33.28 27.31
C ALA A 429 6.36 32.62 28.18
N GLY A 430 6.53 31.30 28.08
CA GLY A 430 7.61 30.57 28.75
C GLY A 430 9.00 31.00 28.28
N ILE A 431 9.21 31.20 26.97
CA ILE A 431 10.47 31.72 26.41
C ILE A 431 10.82 33.06 27.03
N TYR A 432 9.89 34.02 27.03
CA TYR A 432 10.13 35.35 27.61
C TYR A 432 10.45 35.29 29.11
N LYS A 433 9.77 34.43 29.88
CA LYS A 433 10.07 34.23 31.30
C LYS A 433 11.48 33.69 31.53
N LYS A 434 11.93 32.72 30.72
CA LYS A 434 13.30 32.19 30.81
C LYS A 434 14.32 33.29 30.52
N ARG A 435 14.09 34.12 29.49
CA ARG A 435 14.92 35.30 29.19
C ARG A 435 14.99 36.28 30.36
N GLU A 436 13.84 36.55 31.01
CA GLU A 436 13.78 37.41 32.20
C GLU A 436 14.56 36.84 33.38
N ILE A 437 14.48 35.52 33.66
CA ILE A 437 15.27 34.87 34.72
C ILE A 437 16.76 35.15 34.52
N HIS A 438 17.28 34.90 33.31
CA HIS A 438 18.70 35.10 33.02
C HIS A 438 19.08 36.59 33.07
N LYS A 439 18.20 37.48 32.62
CA LYS A 439 18.41 38.93 32.71
C LYS A 439 18.42 39.45 34.16
N GLU A 440 17.51 38.98 35.01
CA GLU A 440 17.42 39.40 36.42
C GLU A 440 18.58 38.86 37.26
N ASN A 441 19.03 37.65 36.97
CA ASN A 441 20.16 37.00 37.65
C ASN A 441 21.52 37.34 37.02
N ASN A 442 21.52 38.13 35.93
CA ASN A 442 22.72 38.51 35.18
C ASN A 442 23.57 37.30 34.74
N THR A 443 22.92 36.24 34.26
CA THR A 443 23.55 35.03 33.73
C THR A 443 23.53 35.03 32.20
N ASP A 444 24.56 34.44 31.57
CA ASP A 444 24.70 34.44 30.11
C ASP A 444 23.92 33.29 29.46
N LEU A 445 23.07 33.63 28.48
CA LEU A 445 22.19 32.70 27.79
C LEU A 445 22.44 32.72 26.28
N ILE A 446 22.67 31.55 25.71
CA ILE A 446 22.63 31.28 24.26
C ILE A 446 21.27 30.66 23.94
N GLU A 447 20.64 31.17 22.88
CA GLU A 447 19.37 30.64 22.38
C GLU A 447 19.58 29.99 21.01
N THR A 448 19.08 28.77 20.87
CA THR A 448 19.03 28.06 19.59
C THR A 448 17.57 27.72 19.25
N PHE A 449 17.26 27.54 17.97
CA PHE A 449 15.87 27.36 17.52
C PHE A 449 15.73 26.28 16.46
N SER A 450 14.64 25.50 16.47
CA SER A 450 14.39 24.45 15.48
C SER A 450 14.40 24.95 14.03
N TYR A 451 13.94 26.19 13.76
CA TYR A 451 14.03 26.74 12.40
C TYR A 451 15.48 26.89 11.91
N MET A 452 16.47 27.04 12.80
CA MET A 452 17.88 27.11 12.42
C MET A 452 18.38 25.75 11.91
N GLN A 453 17.89 24.65 12.48
CA GLN A 453 18.21 23.29 12.00
C GLN A 453 17.62 23.06 10.61
N ARG A 454 16.38 23.50 10.39
CA ARG A 454 15.72 23.43 9.07
C ARG A 454 16.47 24.19 7.97
N GLU A 455 17.17 25.26 8.34
CA GLU A 455 17.98 26.04 7.40
C GLU A 455 19.44 25.55 7.29
N GLY A 456 19.82 24.50 8.01
CA GLY A 456 21.21 24.02 8.07
C GLY A 456 22.17 25.00 8.76
N LYS A 457 21.66 25.86 9.65
CA LYS A 457 22.43 26.92 10.33
C LYS A 457 22.63 26.69 11.82
N LEU A 458 21.95 25.73 12.44
CA LEU A 458 21.96 25.52 13.90
C LEU A 458 23.39 25.50 14.47
N LEU A 459 24.23 24.59 13.98
CA LEU A 459 25.60 24.43 14.50
C LEU A 459 26.48 25.63 14.18
N LYS A 460 26.30 26.26 13.02
CA LYS A 460 27.02 27.48 12.66
C LYS A 460 26.68 28.63 13.61
N SER A 461 25.39 28.86 13.86
CA SER A 461 24.93 29.91 14.79
C SER A 461 25.39 29.65 16.22
N LEU A 462 25.30 28.41 16.69
CA LEU A 462 25.80 28.02 18.00
C LEU A 462 27.32 28.27 18.11
N LYS A 463 28.08 27.86 17.10
CA LYS A 463 29.54 28.08 17.05
C LYS A 463 29.87 29.58 17.11
N ASP A 464 29.21 30.40 16.29
CA ASP A 464 29.42 31.85 16.25
C ASP A 464 29.08 32.53 17.61
N ASP A 465 28.07 32.03 18.35
CA ASP A 465 27.72 32.51 19.69
C ASP A 465 28.73 32.11 20.77
N LEU A 466 29.25 30.89 20.69
CA LEU A 466 30.29 30.37 21.59
C LEU A 466 31.65 31.05 21.32
N ASP A 467 32.02 31.26 20.06
CA ASP A 467 33.23 31.99 19.64
C ASP A 467 33.20 33.45 20.16
N ARG A 468 32.05 34.14 20.07
CA ARG A 468 31.88 35.49 20.63
C ARG A 468 32.11 35.54 22.14
N ARG A 469 31.82 34.45 22.85
CA ARG A 469 32.06 34.28 24.30
C ARG A 469 33.46 33.75 24.62
N LYS A 470 34.31 33.61 23.60
CA LYS A 470 35.68 33.09 23.70
C LYS A 470 35.73 31.69 24.32
N VAL A 471 34.69 30.89 24.09
CA VAL A 471 34.70 29.46 24.43
C VAL A 471 35.79 28.79 23.61
N GLN A 472 36.67 28.02 24.27
CA GLN A 472 37.75 27.34 23.56
C GLN A 472 37.22 26.07 22.91
N PHE A 473 37.42 25.97 21.60
CA PHE A 473 37.16 24.76 20.83
C PHE A 473 38.43 23.94 20.80
N ASN A 474 38.40 22.77 21.42
CA ASN A 474 39.47 21.79 21.38
C ASN A 474 38.94 20.51 20.73
N PRO A 475 38.76 20.49 19.39
CA PRO A 475 38.17 19.34 18.72
C PRO A 475 38.94 18.07 19.05
N ILE A 476 38.20 17.04 19.46
CA ILE A 476 38.76 15.71 19.69
C ILE A 476 39.52 15.27 18.42
N PRO A 477 40.79 14.87 18.50
CA PRO A 477 41.52 14.34 17.35
C PRO A 477 40.76 13.19 16.68
N LYS A 478 40.89 13.04 15.36
CA LYS A 478 40.13 12.03 14.59
C LYS A 478 40.29 10.62 15.20
N ASP A 479 41.51 10.23 15.54
CA ASP A 479 41.81 8.90 16.10
C ASP A 479 41.14 8.66 17.46
N GLU A 480 41.15 9.68 18.33
CA GLU A 480 40.49 9.61 19.64
C GLU A 480 38.96 9.57 19.50
N TYR A 481 38.41 10.35 18.57
CA TYR A 481 36.97 10.35 18.30
C TYR A 481 36.48 9.02 17.72
N LEU A 482 37.24 8.41 16.81
CA LEU A 482 36.92 7.07 16.29
C LEU A 482 36.93 6.02 17.40
N GLU A 483 37.86 6.10 18.36
CA GLU A 483 37.90 5.19 19.49
C GLU A 483 36.69 5.37 20.42
N GLU A 484 36.21 6.61 20.61
CA GLU A 484 34.97 6.87 21.32
C GLU A 484 33.74 6.31 20.57
N LEU A 485 33.65 6.49 19.25
CA LEU A 485 32.59 5.89 18.43
C LEU A 485 32.57 4.36 18.52
N ARG A 486 33.75 3.73 18.62
CA ARG A 486 33.86 2.28 18.87
C ARG A 486 33.34 1.89 20.25
N LYS A 487 33.75 2.58 21.31
CA LYS A 487 33.27 2.32 22.69
C LYS A 487 31.76 2.47 22.81
N LEU A 488 31.18 3.41 22.07
CA LEU A 488 29.74 3.64 22.02
C LEU A 488 28.98 2.63 21.14
N GLY A 489 29.68 1.74 20.45
CA GLY A 489 29.10 0.72 19.56
C GLY A 489 28.57 1.28 18.22
N ALA A 490 28.87 2.53 17.89
CA ALA A 490 28.39 3.20 16.68
C ALA A 490 28.93 2.52 15.40
N ILE A 491 30.18 2.06 15.43
CA ILE A 491 30.79 1.33 14.31
C ILE A 491 30.06 0.00 14.03
N SER A 492 29.70 -0.74 15.08
CA SER A 492 28.94 -1.98 14.92
C SER A 492 27.52 -1.73 14.41
N GLN A 493 26.90 -0.59 14.76
CA GLN A 493 25.61 -0.18 14.19
C GLN A 493 25.74 0.18 12.70
N LEU A 494 26.83 0.85 12.30
CA LEU A 494 27.13 1.10 10.90
C LEU A 494 27.28 -0.22 10.12
N ALA A 495 28.00 -1.21 10.67
CA ALA A 495 28.12 -2.53 10.05
C ALA A 495 26.76 -3.22 9.87
N GLU A 496 25.84 -3.10 10.85
CA GLU A 496 24.47 -3.62 10.73
C GLU A 496 23.66 -2.88 9.64
N LEU A 497 23.79 -1.55 9.56
CA LEU A 497 23.14 -0.76 8.52
C LEU A 497 23.67 -1.13 7.12
N SER A 498 25.00 -1.24 6.98
CA SER A 498 25.68 -1.61 5.74
C SER A 498 25.32 -3.03 5.29
N GLU A 499 25.16 -3.99 6.21
CA GLU A 499 24.69 -5.35 5.87
C GLU A 499 23.32 -5.32 5.18
N LYS A 500 22.36 -4.61 5.78
CA LYS A 500 21.01 -4.48 5.21
C LYS A 500 21.03 -3.72 3.88
N ALA A 501 21.78 -2.62 3.82
CA ALA A 501 21.87 -1.78 2.63
C ALA A 501 22.50 -2.55 1.46
N ILE A 502 23.63 -3.23 1.66
CA ILE A 502 24.24 -4.10 0.64
C ILE A 502 23.24 -5.18 0.22
N GLY A 503 22.61 -5.89 1.16
CA GLY A 503 21.63 -6.91 0.83
C GLY A 503 20.49 -6.41 -0.08
N LEU A 504 19.96 -5.22 0.20
CA LEU A 504 18.91 -4.59 -0.62
C LEU A 504 19.42 -4.09 -1.97
N THR A 505 20.57 -3.42 -2.00
CA THR A 505 21.23 -2.99 -3.24
C THR A 505 21.42 -4.17 -4.20
N ARG A 506 21.89 -5.31 -3.68
CA ARG A 506 22.06 -6.54 -4.49
C ARG A 506 20.73 -7.16 -4.92
N THR A 507 19.73 -7.17 -4.03
CA THR A 507 18.40 -7.76 -4.31
C THR A 507 17.60 -6.96 -5.33
N MET A 508 17.75 -5.63 -5.33
CA MET A 508 17.03 -4.71 -6.21
C MET A 508 17.83 -4.36 -7.46
N ASN A 509 19.10 -4.77 -7.55
CA ASN A 509 20.04 -4.37 -8.59
C ASN A 509 20.23 -2.85 -8.68
N HIS A 510 20.34 -2.20 -7.53
CA HIS A 510 20.60 -0.77 -7.49
C HIS A 510 22.05 -0.48 -7.91
N ASP A 511 22.19 0.49 -8.80
CA ASP A 511 23.47 1.03 -9.22
C ASP A 511 23.81 2.29 -8.40
N VAL A 512 25.01 2.33 -7.82
CA VAL A 512 25.42 3.42 -6.89
C VAL A 512 25.44 4.77 -7.61
N GLU A 513 25.90 4.82 -8.86
CA GLU A 513 25.94 6.07 -9.63
C GLU A 513 24.53 6.62 -9.88
N SER A 514 23.61 5.73 -10.25
CA SER A 514 22.19 6.04 -10.44
C SER A 514 21.52 6.53 -9.14
N LEU A 515 21.83 5.90 -8.00
CA LEU A 515 21.34 6.33 -6.68
C LEU A 515 21.85 7.75 -6.34
N LYS A 516 23.15 8.02 -6.51
CA LYS A 516 23.75 9.35 -6.26
C LYS A 516 23.17 10.43 -7.18
N ALA A 517 22.96 10.12 -8.46
CA ALA A 517 22.36 11.04 -9.42
C ALA A 517 20.94 11.44 -8.98
N SER A 518 20.12 10.47 -8.56
CA SER A 518 18.76 10.72 -8.04
C SER A 518 18.78 11.62 -6.80
N LEU A 519 19.66 11.34 -5.84
CA LEU A 519 19.76 12.12 -4.60
C LEU A 519 20.24 13.56 -4.84
N THR A 520 21.16 13.76 -5.79
CA THR A 520 21.68 15.08 -6.15
C THR A 520 20.57 15.98 -6.70
N MET A 521 19.64 15.43 -7.50
CA MET A 521 18.47 16.16 -7.99
C MET A 521 17.50 16.55 -6.87
N THR A 522 17.37 15.74 -5.83
CA THR A 522 16.48 16.02 -4.68
C THR A 522 17.11 16.91 -3.61
N GLY A 523 18.44 17.08 -3.62
CA GLY A 523 19.18 17.84 -2.61
C GLY A 523 19.28 17.15 -1.24
N ASN A 524 19.05 15.84 -1.15
CA ASN A 524 19.11 15.11 0.13
C ASN A 524 20.55 14.73 0.50
N ILE A 525 21.26 15.67 1.12
CA ILE A 525 22.68 15.55 1.50
C ILE A 525 22.91 14.38 2.48
N SER A 526 21.98 14.14 3.41
CA SER A 526 22.12 13.07 4.41
C SER A 526 22.14 11.67 3.81
N LEU A 527 21.27 11.40 2.83
CA LEU A 527 21.26 10.13 2.11
C LEU A 527 22.49 9.99 1.21
N LEU A 528 22.94 11.09 0.60
CA LEU A 528 24.15 11.09 -0.21
C LEU A 528 25.38 10.70 0.63
N ALA A 529 25.55 11.29 1.81
CA ALA A 529 26.62 10.93 2.75
C ALA A 529 26.55 9.46 3.17
N ALA A 530 25.35 8.93 3.42
CA ALA A 530 25.17 7.51 3.74
C ALA A 530 25.56 6.58 2.57
N ILE A 531 25.24 6.96 1.33
CA ILE A 531 25.65 6.23 0.12
C ILE A 531 27.16 6.32 -0.10
N ASP A 532 27.79 7.48 0.15
CA ASP A 532 29.24 7.66 0.04
C ASP A 532 30.00 6.77 1.03
N VAL A 533 29.47 6.56 2.25
CA VAL A 533 30.03 5.58 3.20
C VAL A 533 29.78 4.14 2.75
N LEU A 534 28.63 3.85 2.14
CA LEU A 534 28.26 2.50 1.69
C LEU A 534 29.10 2.02 0.49
N GLU A 535 29.44 2.90 -0.44
CA GLU A 535 30.09 2.55 -1.72
C GLU A 535 31.44 1.82 -1.53
N PRO A 536 32.39 2.29 -0.71
CA PRO A 536 33.64 1.56 -0.46
C PRO A 536 33.42 0.16 0.14
N LEU A 537 32.37 -0.01 0.96
CA LEU A 537 32.03 -1.30 1.57
C LEU A 537 31.43 -2.26 0.55
N LEU A 538 30.58 -1.75 -0.35
CA LEU A 538 30.07 -2.51 -1.48
C LEU A 538 31.21 -3.01 -2.38
N PHE A 539 32.18 -2.13 -2.68
CA PHE A 539 33.37 -2.50 -3.45
C PHE A 539 34.19 -3.60 -2.77
N CYS A 540 34.42 -3.51 -1.45
CA CYS A 540 35.13 -4.55 -0.69
C CYS A 540 34.40 -5.91 -0.77
N TYR A 541 33.07 -5.89 -0.65
CA TYR A 541 32.26 -7.11 -0.77
C TYR A 541 32.32 -7.71 -2.19
N GLU A 542 32.21 -6.90 -3.24
CA GLU A 542 32.32 -7.39 -4.62
C GLU A 542 33.71 -7.95 -4.95
N HIS A 543 34.75 -7.30 -4.45
CA HIS A 543 36.13 -7.76 -4.59
C HIS A 543 36.35 -9.10 -3.88
N HIS A 544 35.76 -9.30 -2.69
CA HIS A 544 35.77 -10.58 -1.98
C HIS A 544 35.17 -11.71 -2.83
N LEU A 545 33.96 -11.49 -3.39
CA LEU A 545 33.30 -12.48 -4.24
C LEU A 545 34.17 -12.87 -5.45
N LYS A 546 34.76 -11.86 -6.12
CA LYS A 546 35.64 -12.07 -7.27
C LYS A 546 36.87 -12.89 -6.92
N ASN A 547 37.53 -12.60 -5.79
CA ASN A 547 38.74 -13.31 -5.35
C ASN A 547 38.47 -14.76 -4.95
N GLN A 548 37.31 -15.03 -4.34
CA GLN A 548 36.91 -16.40 -4.00
C GLN A 548 36.37 -17.18 -5.21
N GLY A 549 36.11 -16.52 -6.34
CA GLY A 549 35.42 -17.12 -7.49
C GLY A 549 34.00 -17.58 -7.15
N THR A 550 33.40 -16.98 -6.12
CA THR A 550 32.02 -17.21 -5.64
C THR A 550 31.09 -16.14 -6.19
N VAL A 551 29.78 -16.31 -5.99
CA VAL A 551 28.78 -15.33 -6.42
C VAL A 551 27.84 -14.94 -5.29
N ASP A 552 27.31 -13.74 -5.41
CA ASP A 552 26.13 -13.34 -4.65
C ASP A 552 24.88 -13.89 -5.34
N PHE A 553 24.13 -14.71 -4.61
CA PHE A 553 22.93 -15.36 -5.11
C PHE A 553 21.88 -14.37 -5.65
N ASN A 554 21.80 -13.17 -5.08
CA ASN A 554 20.88 -12.14 -5.56
C ASN A 554 21.36 -11.53 -6.88
N SER A 555 22.67 -11.41 -7.08
CA SER A 555 23.27 -10.91 -8.33
C SER A 555 23.16 -11.89 -9.48
N MET A 556 23.08 -13.19 -9.18
CA MET A 556 22.85 -14.21 -10.21
C MET A 556 21.56 -13.98 -11.00
N ILE A 557 20.55 -13.37 -10.40
CA ILE A 557 19.32 -12.98 -11.10
C ILE A 557 19.65 -11.95 -12.19
N ASN A 558 20.51 -10.99 -11.88
CA ASN A 558 20.91 -9.92 -12.79
C ASN A 558 21.81 -10.46 -13.92
N ASP A 559 22.76 -11.33 -13.58
CA ASP A 559 23.58 -12.04 -14.56
C ASP A 559 22.71 -12.87 -15.52
N ALA A 560 21.71 -13.57 -14.99
CA ALA A 560 20.77 -14.34 -15.80
C ALA A 560 19.94 -13.45 -16.73
N ILE A 561 19.47 -12.28 -16.28
CA ILE A 561 18.78 -11.30 -17.14
C ILE A 561 19.69 -10.88 -18.30
N GLY A 562 20.95 -10.56 -18.02
CA GLY A 562 21.94 -10.22 -19.03
C GLY A 562 22.13 -11.32 -20.07
N ILE A 563 22.23 -12.58 -19.63
CA ILE A 563 22.35 -13.75 -20.51
C ILE A 563 21.08 -13.96 -21.34
N ILE A 564 19.89 -13.90 -20.73
CA ILE A 564 18.61 -14.04 -21.45
C ILE A 564 18.48 -12.96 -22.53
N ARG A 565 18.87 -11.73 -22.23
CA ARG A 565 18.88 -10.62 -23.20
C ARG A 565 20.03 -10.70 -24.21
N GLY A 566 20.96 -11.65 -24.08
CA GLY A 566 21.95 -11.97 -25.11
C GLY A 566 21.33 -12.71 -26.31
N THR A 567 21.96 -12.61 -27.49
CA THR A 567 21.44 -13.20 -28.74
C THR A 567 21.38 -14.72 -28.76
N ASP A 568 22.19 -15.37 -27.94
CA ASP A 568 22.42 -16.82 -28.01
C ASP A 568 21.49 -17.63 -27.10
N PHE A 569 20.67 -16.94 -26.27
CA PHE A 569 19.74 -17.61 -25.37
C PHE A 569 18.47 -18.04 -26.09
N ILE A 570 18.13 -19.32 -25.98
CA ILE A 570 16.91 -19.90 -26.55
C ILE A 570 15.97 -20.28 -25.40
N CYS A 571 14.78 -19.69 -25.37
CA CYS A 571 13.75 -20.06 -24.42
C CYS A 571 13.09 -21.39 -24.82
N GLY A 572 13.28 -22.45 -24.02
CA GLY A 572 12.65 -23.75 -24.24
C GLY A 572 11.21 -23.84 -23.71
N TYR A 573 10.81 -22.93 -22.82
CA TYR A 573 9.50 -22.94 -22.19
C TYR A 573 8.47 -22.16 -23.02
N LYS A 574 7.22 -22.61 -22.99
CA LYS A 574 6.06 -21.97 -23.61
C LYS A 574 5.04 -21.49 -22.58
N VAL A 575 5.09 -22.02 -21.36
CA VAL A 575 4.24 -21.60 -20.24
C VAL A 575 5.08 -21.49 -18.97
N ILE A 576 5.04 -20.34 -18.31
CA ILE A 576 5.64 -20.12 -17.00
C ILE A 576 4.53 -19.81 -16.01
N MET A 577 4.39 -20.65 -14.99
CA MET A 577 3.45 -20.45 -13.89
C MET A 577 4.19 -20.05 -12.63
N VAL A 578 3.82 -18.90 -12.07
CA VAL A 578 4.46 -18.33 -10.87
C VAL A 578 3.50 -18.40 -9.70
N ASP A 579 3.86 -19.17 -8.67
CA ASP A 579 3.13 -19.23 -7.40
C ASP A 579 3.61 -18.14 -6.44
N GLU A 580 2.71 -17.70 -5.55
CA GLU A 580 2.91 -16.55 -4.65
C GLU A 580 3.42 -15.29 -5.41
N TYR A 581 2.82 -15.02 -6.57
CA TYR A 581 3.23 -13.94 -7.48
C TYR A 581 3.29 -12.56 -6.80
N GLN A 582 2.48 -12.32 -5.76
CA GLN A 582 2.47 -11.05 -5.04
C GLN A 582 3.80 -10.72 -4.33
N ASP A 583 4.65 -11.72 -4.10
CA ASP A 583 5.92 -11.54 -3.41
C ASP A 583 7.06 -11.22 -4.41
N ILE A 584 6.78 -11.03 -5.71
CA ILE A 584 7.79 -10.76 -6.74
C ILE A 584 8.56 -9.45 -6.48
N SER A 585 9.87 -9.45 -6.76
CA SER A 585 10.73 -8.26 -6.73
C SER A 585 11.01 -7.77 -8.15
N GLY A 586 11.52 -6.54 -8.30
CA GLY A 586 11.87 -5.94 -9.59
C GLY A 586 12.71 -6.87 -10.48
N PRO A 587 13.90 -7.31 -10.04
CA PRO A 587 14.73 -8.20 -10.85
C PRO A 587 14.08 -9.56 -11.20
N ARG A 588 13.21 -10.09 -10.34
CA ARG A 588 12.50 -11.34 -10.65
C ARG A 588 11.43 -11.14 -11.72
N ALA A 589 10.74 -10.01 -11.70
CA ALA A 589 9.84 -9.61 -12.77
C ALA A 589 10.62 -9.39 -14.10
N GLU A 590 11.80 -8.77 -14.03
CA GLU A 590 12.67 -8.57 -15.21
C GLU A 590 13.11 -9.89 -15.87
N ILE A 591 13.34 -10.98 -15.12
CA ILE A 591 13.56 -12.30 -15.72
C ILE A 591 12.39 -12.69 -16.64
N LEU A 592 11.16 -12.55 -16.14
CA LEU A 592 9.97 -12.94 -16.90
C LEU A 592 9.78 -12.05 -18.14
N LEU A 593 10.07 -10.75 -18.02
CA LEU A 593 10.04 -9.81 -19.14
C LEU A 593 11.10 -10.17 -20.18
N ALA A 594 12.35 -10.42 -19.77
CA ALA A 594 13.43 -10.81 -20.67
C ALA A 594 13.11 -12.12 -21.42
N LEU A 595 12.42 -13.07 -20.78
CA LEU A 595 11.97 -14.29 -21.44
C LEU A 595 10.85 -14.03 -22.46
N GLN A 596 9.88 -13.15 -22.15
CA GLN A 596 8.84 -12.75 -23.11
C GLN A 596 9.41 -11.94 -24.29
N GLU A 597 10.43 -11.11 -24.06
CA GLU A 597 11.17 -10.42 -25.12
C GLU A 597 11.81 -11.42 -26.10
N ARG A 598 12.26 -12.58 -25.60
CA ARG A 598 12.86 -13.66 -26.40
C ARG A 598 11.84 -14.52 -27.12
N ASP A 599 10.70 -14.79 -26.50
CA ASP A 599 9.58 -15.53 -27.09
C ASP A 599 8.26 -14.78 -26.83
N PRO A 600 7.79 -13.95 -27.78
CA PRO A 600 6.53 -13.22 -27.63
C PRO A 600 5.29 -14.11 -27.49
N GLU A 601 5.37 -15.41 -27.79
CA GLU A 601 4.26 -16.35 -27.59
C GLU A 601 4.24 -16.99 -26.19
N LEU A 602 5.28 -16.72 -25.37
CA LEU A 602 5.41 -17.23 -24.00
C LEU A 602 4.25 -16.78 -23.12
N ILE A 603 3.61 -17.76 -22.47
CA ILE A 603 2.51 -17.50 -21.56
C ILE A 603 3.03 -17.28 -20.14
N ILE A 604 2.69 -16.14 -19.55
CA ILE A 604 2.94 -15.85 -18.14
C ILE A 604 1.64 -16.06 -17.35
N TYR A 605 1.69 -16.87 -16.30
CA TYR A 605 0.56 -17.19 -15.46
C TYR A 605 0.92 -16.98 -13.98
N GLY A 606 0.56 -15.82 -13.44
CA GLY A 606 0.80 -15.47 -12.04
C GLY A 606 -0.38 -15.84 -11.15
N VAL A 607 -0.14 -16.58 -10.07
CA VAL A 607 -1.14 -16.88 -9.03
C VAL A 607 -0.68 -16.25 -7.73
N GLY A 608 -1.52 -15.43 -7.10
CA GLY A 608 -1.12 -14.73 -5.89
C GLY A 608 -2.24 -14.05 -5.11
N ASP A 609 -1.88 -13.60 -3.91
CA ASP A 609 -2.75 -12.87 -2.99
C ASP A 609 -2.10 -11.53 -2.59
N ASP A 610 -2.47 -10.41 -3.24
CA ASP A 610 -2.01 -9.07 -2.88
C ASP A 610 -2.25 -8.70 -1.41
N ARG A 611 -3.31 -9.23 -0.78
CA ARG A 611 -3.61 -9.02 0.65
C ARG A 611 -2.63 -9.77 1.57
N GLN A 612 -1.77 -10.65 1.04
CA GLN A 612 -0.71 -11.38 1.76
C GLN A 612 0.72 -10.98 1.35
N ALA A 613 0.89 -9.88 0.61
CA ALA A 613 2.22 -9.35 0.28
C ALA A 613 2.83 -8.63 1.49
N ILE A 614 3.66 -9.35 2.26
CA ILE A 614 4.23 -8.87 3.54
C ILE A 614 5.76 -8.96 3.56
N TYR A 615 6.39 -8.95 2.39
CA TYR A 615 7.83 -9.16 2.22
C TYR A 615 8.53 -7.97 1.56
N ARG A 616 7.97 -6.75 1.70
CA ARG A 616 8.57 -5.53 1.13
C ARG A 616 10.00 -5.35 1.64
N PHE A 617 10.23 -5.60 2.93
CA PHE A 617 11.57 -5.55 3.55
C PHE A 617 12.62 -6.47 2.91
N THR A 618 12.22 -7.39 2.01
CA THR A 618 13.12 -8.23 1.20
C THR A 618 13.11 -7.86 -0.29
N GLY A 619 12.54 -6.71 -0.65
CA GLY A 619 12.48 -6.18 -2.01
C GLY A 619 11.23 -6.57 -2.82
N SER A 620 10.22 -7.21 -2.22
CA SER A 620 8.96 -7.49 -2.91
C SER A 620 8.22 -6.19 -3.24
N ASP A 621 7.76 -6.06 -4.50
CA ASP A 621 7.09 -4.88 -5.00
C ASP A 621 5.68 -5.21 -5.51
N LEU A 622 4.68 -4.72 -4.78
CA LEU A 622 3.26 -4.90 -5.09
C LEU A 622 2.84 -4.21 -6.40
N SER A 623 3.62 -3.25 -6.91
CA SER A 623 3.33 -2.56 -8.16
C SER A 623 3.24 -3.54 -9.34
N PHE A 624 3.99 -4.64 -9.31
CA PHE A 624 3.94 -5.71 -10.33
C PHE A 624 2.65 -6.53 -10.30
N THR A 625 1.92 -6.51 -9.18
CA THR A 625 0.59 -7.12 -9.10
C THR A 625 -0.49 -6.12 -9.54
N TYR A 626 -0.41 -4.86 -9.10
CA TYR A 626 -1.38 -3.83 -9.48
C TYR A 626 -1.32 -3.47 -10.96
N ASN A 627 -0.11 -3.39 -11.53
CA ASN A 627 0.16 -2.99 -12.91
C ASN A 627 0.50 -4.19 -13.81
N PHE A 628 0.05 -5.40 -13.45
CA PHE A 628 0.41 -6.64 -14.12
C PHE A 628 0.29 -6.57 -15.65
N PHE A 629 -0.88 -6.16 -16.17
CA PHE A 629 -1.12 -6.08 -17.62
C PHE A 629 -0.39 -4.91 -18.31
N GLN A 630 0.01 -3.88 -17.56
CA GLN A 630 0.86 -2.81 -18.09
C GLN A 630 2.30 -3.29 -18.26
N LYS A 631 2.77 -4.21 -17.39
CA LYS A 631 4.13 -4.74 -17.40
C LYS A 631 4.30 -5.92 -18.35
N PHE A 632 3.46 -6.94 -18.25
CA PHE A 632 3.61 -8.21 -18.99
C PHE A 632 2.83 -8.26 -20.30
N GLY A 633 2.02 -7.23 -20.60
CA GLY A 633 1.10 -7.20 -21.73
C GLY A 633 -0.32 -7.61 -21.34
N GLU A 634 -1.28 -7.31 -22.22
CA GLU A 634 -2.70 -7.61 -22.00
C GLU A 634 -2.98 -9.11 -21.90
N GLY A 635 -4.08 -9.45 -21.22
CA GLY A 635 -4.49 -10.83 -21.00
C GLY A 635 -5.71 -10.93 -20.09
N LYS A 636 -5.77 -11.98 -19.27
CA LYS A 636 -6.93 -12.25 -18.40
C LYS A 636 -6.63 -12.16 -16.91
N LYS A 637 -7.58 -11.55 -16.20
CA LYS A 637 -7.63 -11.52 -14.74
C LYS A 637 -8.79 -12.36 -14.25
N GLU A 638 -8.54 -13.29 -13.36
CA GLU A 638 -9.56 -14.09 -12.69
C GLU A 638 -9.39 -14.04 -11.18
N SER A 639 -10.45 -14.37 -10.43
CA SER A 639 -10.40 -14.45 -8.98
C SER A 639 -10.92 -15.77 -8.46
N LEU A 640 -10.19 -16.41 -7.54
CA LEU A 640 -10.67 -17.59 -6.82
C LEU A 640 -11.55 -17.12 -5.66
N ALA A 641 -12.87 -17.31 -5.80
CA ALA A 641 -13.87 -16.68 -4.94
C ALA A 641 -14.12 -17.44 -3.63
N GLU A 642 -13.94 -18.76 -3.58
CA GLU A 642 -14.29 -19.55 -2.39
C GLU A 642 -13.07 -19.86 -1.54
N THR A 643 -13.15 -19.59 -0.23
CA THR A 643 -12.15 -19.99 0.75
C THR A 643 -12.66 -21.12 1.63
N TYR A 644 -11.79 -22.10 1.85
CA TYR A 644 -12.05 -23.25 2.72
C TYR A 644 -11.31 -23.15 4.06
N ARG A 645 -10.57 -22.05 4.28
CA ARG A 645 -9.68 -21.91 5.44
C ARG A 645 -10.40 -21.38 6.69
N PHE A 646 -11.29 -20.41 6.54
CA PHE A 646 -11.97 -19.75 7.66
C PHE A 646 -13.44 -19.48 7.35
N ASN A 647 -14.23 -19.25 8.40
CA ASN A 647 -15.64 -18.95 8.31
C ASN A 647 -15.96 -17.51 7.86
N ASP A 648 -17.22 -17.25 7.53
CA ASP A 648 -17.69 -15.97 7.01
C ASP A 648 -17.51 -14.79 7.97
N LYS A 649 -17.51 -15.01 9.29
CA LYS A 649 -17.32 -13.92 10.27
C LYS A 649 -15.88 -13.46 10.34
N ILE A 650 -14.92 -14.39 10.38
CA ILE A 650 -13.49 -14.06 10.24
C ILE A 650 -13.26 -13.37 8.89
N ASN A 651 -13.85 -13.88 7.81
CA ASN A 651 -13.75 -13.29 6.48
C ASN A 651 -14.26 -11.85 6.45
N LYS A 652 -15.45 -11.58 7.02
CA LYS A 652 -16.06 -10.25 7.05
C LYS A 652 -15.20 -9.26 7.82
N VAL A 653 -14.66 -9.64 8.98
CA VAL A 653 -13.76 -8.76 9.76
C VAL A 653 -12.46 -8.50 8.98
N ALA A 654 -11.79 -9.55 8.51
CA ALA A 654 -10.51 -9.43 7.82
C ALA A 654 -10.63 -8.66 6.50
N THR A 655 -11.66 -8.94 5.70
CA THR A 655 -11.93 -8.25 4.42
C THR A 655 -12.34 -6.80 4.64
N ARG A 656 -13.23 -6.50 5.60
CA ARG A 656 -13.58 -5.11 5.93
C ARG A 656 -12.36 -4.31 6.38
N PHE A 657 -11.49 -4.91 7.18
CA PHE A 657 -10.28 -4.27 7.67
C PHE A 657 -9.28 -3.99 6.55
N ILE A 658 -8.99 -4.95 5.68
CA ILE A 658 -7.99 -4.76 4.62
C ILE A 658 -8.49 -3.86 3.48
N SER A 659 -9.78 -3.90 3.15
CA SER A 659 -10.42 -3.05 2.13
C SER A 659 -10.56 -1.57 2.55
N ALA A 660 -10.17 -1.21 3.77
CA ALA A 660 -9.99 0.19 4.14
C ALA A 660 -8.88 0.86 3.29
N ASN A 661 -7.88 0.09 2.84
CA ASN A 661 -6.91 0.53 1.83
C ASN A 661 -7.51 0.33 0.42
N LYS A 662 -7.95 1.43 -0.20
CA LYS A 662 -8.60 1.44 -1.53
C LYS A 662 -7.71 1.03 -2.71
N LYS A 663 -6.38 0.95 -2.54
CA LYS A 663 -5.49 0.40 -3.58
C LYS A 663 -5.58 -1.12 -3.71
N GLN A 664 -6.08 -1.81 -2.69
CA GLN A 664 -6.24 -3.26 -2.71
C GLN A 664 -7.33 -3.66 -3.71
N ASN A 665 -7.16 -4.80 -4.38
CA ASN A 665 -8.20 -5.28 -5.30
C ASN A 665 -9.46 -5.66 -4.51
N ASP A 666 -10.59 -5.03 -4.87
CA ASP A 666 -11.89 -5.40 -4.34
C ASP A 666 -12.27 -6.80 -4.85
N ARG A 667 -12.59 -7.67 -3.89
CA ARG A 667 -13.08 -9.03 -4.13
C ARG A 667 -13.71 -9.55 -2.85
N ASP A 668 -14.84 -10.21 -3.04
CA ASP A 668 -15.55 -10.91 -1.98
C ASP A 668 -15.18 -12.38 -2.00
N PHE A 669 -14.96 -12.93 -0.81
CA PHE A 669 -14.77 -14.36 -0.64
C PHE A 669 -16.06 -15.00 -0.13
N ILE A 670 -16.40 -16.13 -0.72
CA ILE A 670 -17.44 -17.03 -0.21
C ILE A 670 -16.76 -17.94 0.81
N ALA A 671 -17.30 -17.94 2.03
CA ALA A 671 -16.79 -18.71 3.16
C ALA A 671 -17.95 -19.43 3.87
N LYS A 672 -17.64 -20.45 4.65
CA LYS A 672 -18.66 -21.21 5.41
C LYS A 672 -19.41 -20.28 6.38
N PRO A 673 -20.75 -20.18 6.31
CA PRO A 673 -21.52 -19.32 7.20
C PRO A 673 -21.56 -19.87 8.63
N VAL A 674 -21.46 -18.96 9.61
CA VAL A 674 -21.70 -19.21 11.04
C VAL A 674 -22.54 -18.08 11.65
N ASP A 675 -23.27 -18.37 12.72
CA ASP A 675 -24.24 -17.41 13.28
C ASP A 675 -23.58 -16.41 14.25
N ASP A 676 -22.69 -16.89 15.10
CA ASP A 676 -22.03 -16.16 16.18
C ASP A 676 -20.72 -15.46 15.74
N ALA A 677 -20.31 -14.41 16.44
CA ALA A 677 -19.03 -13.76 16.22
C ALA A 677 -17.86 -14.73 16.45
N ARG A 678 -16.82 -14.63 15.61
CA ARG A 678 -15.64 -15.52 15.64
C ARG A 678 -14.31 -14.80 15.86
N VAL A 679 -14.37 -13.47 16.00
CA VAL A 679 -13.21 -12.65 16.37
C VAL A 679 -13.51 -12.09 17.76
N HIS A 680 -12.69 -12.48 18.73
CA HIS A 680 -12.84 -12.11 20.12
C HIS A 680 -11.75 -11.12 20.51
N ILE A 681 -12.10 -10.05 21.20
CA ILE A 681 -11.12 -9.13 21.81
C ILE A 681 -11.14 -9.38 23.31
N VAL A 682 -9.97 -9.64 23.88
CA VAL A 682 -9.79 -9.89 25.31
C VAL A 682 -8.99 -8.74 25.89
N SER A 683 -9.67 -7.90 26.66
CA SER A 683 -9.08 -6.72 27.31
C SER A 683 -8.15 -7.15 28.44
N THR A 684 -6.88 -6.75 28.34
CA THR A 684 -5.82 -7.10 29.30
C THR A 684 -4.91 -5.90 29.58
N SER A 685 -4.04 -6.04 30.57
CA SER A 685 -2.89 -5.16 30.79
C SER A 685 -1.59 -5.88 30.43
N GLU A 686 -0.48 -5.13 30.32
CA GLU A 686 0.86 -5.70 30.10
C GLU A 686 1.22 -6.77 31.15
N LYS A 687 0.84 -6.55 32.41
CA LYS A 687 1.19 -7.42 33.54
C LYS A 687 0.37 -8.71 33.62
N GLU A 688 -0.82 -8.73 33.03
CA GLU A 688 -1.79 -9.84 33.17
C GLU A 688 -2.00 -10.62 31.86
N GLN A 689 -1.21 -10.34 30.82
CA GLN A 689 -1.34 -11.03 29.53
C GLN A 689 -1.18 -12.55 29.65
N GLN A 690 -0.23 -13.01 30.47
CA GLN A 690 -0.01 -14.43 30.71
C GLN A 690 -1.26 -15.13 31.26
N ASP A 691 -1.93 -14.50 32.22
CA ASP A 691 -3.14 -15.05 32.82
C ASP A 691 -4.27 -15.13 31.78
N LYS A 692 -4.39 -14.10 30.93
CA LYS A 692 -5.42 -14.09 29.87
C LYS A 692 -5.15 -15.11 28.76
N ILE A 693 -3.89 -15.39 28.43
CA ILE A 693 -3.55 -16.52 27.53
C ILE A 693 -4.06 -17.83 28.13
N ASN A 694 -3.83 -18.05 29.43
CA ASN A 694 -4.29 -19.26 30.12
C ASN A 694 -5.82 -19.33 30.18
N ASP A 695 -6.51 -18.22 30.45
CA ASP A 695 -7.98 -18.15 30.45
C ASP A 695 -8.57 -18.57 29.10
N VAL A 696 -8.02 -18.05 28.00
CA VAL A 696 -8.45 -18.40 26.64
C VAL A 696 -8.21 -19.90 26.37
N ILE A 697 -7.03 -20.42 26.68
CA ILE A 697 -6.71 -21.84 26.48
C ILE A 697 -7.64 -22.74 27.31
N ASN A 698 -7.92 -22.36 28.55
CA ASN A 698 -8.84 -23.09 29.43
C ASN A 698 -10.27 -23.07 28.90
N TRP A 699 -10.73 -21.93 28.38
CA TRP A 699 -12.03 -21.82 27.73
C TRP A 699 -12.13 -22.70 26.49
N ILE A 700 -11.10 -22.71 25.64
CA ILE A 700 -11.02 -23.59 24.46
C ILE A 700 -11.09 -25.05 24.91
N SER A 701 -10.28 -25.45 25.89
CA SER A 701 -10.24 -26.83 26.39
C SER A 701 -11.56 -27.32 27.00
N ARG A 702 -12.39 -26.42 27.55
CA ARG A 702 -13.70 -26.77 28.09
C ARG A 702 -14.77 -26.86 27.00
N SER A 703 -14.62 -26.06 25.95
CA SER A 703 -15.62 -25.89 24.90
C SER A 703 -15.38 -26.80 23.69
N PHE A 704 -14.14 -27.27 23.52
CA PHE A 704 -13.69 -28.04 22.36
C PHE A 704 -12.86 -29.25 22.78
N GLY A 705 -12.91 -30.31 21.97
CA GLY A 705 -12.06 -31.49 22.12
C GLY A 705 -10.65 -31.26 21.57
N ALA A 706 -10.10 -32.28 20.90
CA ALA A 706 -8.77 -32.20 20.31
C ALA A 706 -8.72 -31.10 19.23
N CYS A 707 -7.81 -30.13 19.40
CA CYS A 707 -7.69 -28.99 18.51
C CYS A 707 -6.25 -28.44 18.48
N SER A 708 -6.04 -27.43 17.63
CA SER A 708 -4.77 -26.71 17.48
C SER A 708 -4.91 -25.23 17.81
N ILE A 709 -3.92 -24.69 18.53
CA ILE A 709 -3.80 -23.27 18.87
C ILE A 709 -2.49 -22.74 18.31
N LEU A 710 -2.57 -21.63 17.58
CA LEU A 710 -1.40 -20.87 17.13
C LEU A 710 -1.30 -19.55 17.91
N LEU A 711 -0.31 -19.47 18.78
CA LEU A 711 0.08 -18.22 19.45
C LEU A 711 0.88 -17.36 18.47
N LEU A 712 0.34 -16.19 18.14
CA LEU A 712 0.96 -15.24 17.22
C LEU A 712 1.40 -13.98 17.94
N ASN A 713 2.58 -13.49 17.56
CA ASN A 713 3.07 -12.17 17.92
C ASN A 713 3.77 -11.53 16.72
N ARG A 714 3.96 -10.21 16.73
CA ARG A 714 4.75 -9.51 15.71
C ARG A 714 6.23 -9.94 15.73
N TYR A 715 6.78 -10.21 16.92
CA TYR A 715 8.20 -10.48 17.11
C TYR A 715 8.47 -11.84 17.77
N SER A 716 9.58 -12.48 17.40
CA SER A 716 9.97 -13.80 17.91
C SER A 716 10.40 -13.75 19.38
N TYR A 717 11.05 -12.67 19.82
CA TYR A 717 11.52 -12.51 21.22
C TYR A 717 10.38 -12.34 22.23
N LYS A 718 9.17 -12.03 21.77
CA LYS A 718 7.93 -11.99 22.58
C LYS A 718 7.32 -13.38 22.79
N LYS A 719 8.01 -14.46 22.40
CA LYS A 719 7.62 -15.82 22.76
C LYS A 719 7.46 -15.93 24.29
N PRO A 720 6.34 -16.47 24.80
CA PRO A 720 6.15 -16.62 26.25
C PRO A 720 7.30 -17.42 26.88
N LYS A 721 7.89 -16.92 27.96
CA LYS A 721 8.99 -17.61 28.66
C LYS A 721 8.59 -18.99 29.17
N TYR A 722 7.33 -19.12 29.59
CA TYR A 722 6.69 -20.35 30.08
C TYR A 722 6.04 -21.17 28.95
N PHE A 723 6.40 -20.94 27.68
CA PHE A 723 5.78 -21.64 26.55
C PHE A 723 5.95 -23.17 26.61
N ALA A 724 7.06 -23.67 27.18
CA ALA A 724 7.26 -25.11 27.34
C ALA A 724 6.22 -25.74 28.29
N GLU A 725 5.85 -25.03 29.36
CA GLU A 725 4.80 -25.44 30.29
C GLU A 725 3.43 -25.38 29.60
N LEU A 726 3.14 -24.31 28.84
CA LEU A 726 1.93 -24.20 28.03
C LEU A 726 1.79 -25.37 27.05
N GLU A 727 2.85 -25.72 26.33
CA GLU A 727 2.83 -26.83 25.39
C GLU A 727 2.58 -28.17 26.10
N GLY A 728 3.19 -28.36 27.28
CA GLY A 728 2.98 -29.54 28.12
C GLY A 728 1.53 -29.66 28.61
N ASP A 729 0.94 -28.56 29.09
CA ASP A 729 -0.44 -28.53 29.56
C ASP A 729 -1.45 -28.64 28.41
N GLY A 730 -1.13 -28.05 27.25
CA GLY A 730 -1.87 -28.27 26.01
C GLY A 730 -1.94 -29.74 25.65
N LYS A 731 -0.80 -30.46 25.65
CA LYS A 731 -0.76 -31.91 25.35
C LYS A 731 -1.65 -32.72 26.30
N LYS A 732 -1.64 -32.41 27.61
CA LYS A 732 -2.52 -33.07 28.60
C LYS A 732 -4.00 -32.86 28.30
N LYS A 733 -4.35 -31.71 27.73
CA LYS A 733 -5.71 -31.33 27.31
C LYS A 733 -6.06 -31.74 25.87
N SER A 734 -5.20 -32.51 25.20
CA SER A 734 -5.33 -32.86 23.77
C SER A 734 -5.30 -31.65 22.83
N ILE A 735 -4.64 -30.57 23.22
CA ILE A 735 -4.48 -29.34 22.44
C ILE A 735 -3.03 -29.23 21.95
N LYS A 736 -2.86 -29.09 20.63
CA LYS A 736 -1.55 -28.79 20.04
C LYS A 736 -1.31 -27.28 20.03
N ILE A 737 -0.35 -26.79 20.82
CA ILE A 737 -0.03 -25.37 20.90
C ILE A 737 1.30 -25.10 20.18
N GLU A 738 1.29 -24.16 19.24
CA GLU A 738 2.49 -23.69 18.54
C GLU A 738 2.65 -22.18 18.72
N PHE A 739 3.89 -21.69 18.69
CA PHE A 739 4.21 -20.27 18.62
C PHE A 739 4.85 -19.92 17.28
N SER A 740 4.44 -18.79 16.70
CA SER A 740 5.02 -18.26 15.47
C SER A 740 4.96 -16.73 15.47
N THR A 741 5.82 -16.08 14.68
CA THR A 741 5.57 -14.67 14.33
C THR A 741 4.49 -14.57 13.27
N CYS A 742 3.77 -13.45 13.20
CA CYS A 742 2.79 -13.20 12.13
C CYS A 742 3.40 -13.43 10.73
N HIS A 743 4.63 -12.98 10.50
CA HIS A 743 5.35 -13.17 9.23
C HIS A 743 5.63 -14.64 8.91
N SER A 744 6.20 -15.37 9.87
CA SER A 744 6.58 -16.79 9.69
C SER A 744 5.37 -17.74 9.72
N SER A 745 4.20 -17.25 10.12
CA SER A 745 2.93 -17.97 10.06
C SER A 745 2.31 -18.02 8.66
N LYS A 746 2.86 -17.28 7.67
CA LYS A 746 2.39 -17.36 6.28
C LYS A 746 2.46 -18.82 5.80
N GLY A 747 1.34 -19.36 5.31
CA GLY A 747 1.21 -20.77 4.91
C GLY A 747 1.03 -21.77 6.06
N ARG A 748 0.83 -21.32 7.30
CA ARG A 748 0.37 -22.16 8.43
C ARG A 748 -1.11 -21.90 8.71
N GLU A 749 -1.72 -22.78 9.51
CA GLU A 749 -3.10 -22.66 9.97
C GLU A 749 -3.29 -23.43 11.28
N ALA A 750 -4.26 -23.01 12.08
CA ALA A 750 -4.70 -23.69 13.30
C ALA A 750 -6.19 -23.47 13.51
N ASP A 751 -6.83 -24.30 14.33
CA ASP A 751 -8.25 -24.15 14.65
C ASP A 751 -8.49 -22.81 15.35
N PHE A 752 -7.62 -22.47 16.30
CA PHE A 752 -7.66 -21.21 17.05
C PHE A 752 -6.36 -20.42 16.88
N VAL A 753 -6.49 -19.10 16.81
CA VAL A 753 -5.36 -18.17 16.86
C VAL A 753 -5.51 -17.29 18.08
N ILE A 754 -4.41 -17.11 18.82
CA ILE A 754 -4.32 -16.10 19.89
C ILE A 754 -3.26 -15.09 19.46
N LEU A 755 -3.68 -13.88 19.16
CA LEU A 755 -2.81 -12.76 18.81
C LEU A 755 -2.48 -11.97 20.07
N MET A 756 -1.20 -12.00 20.44
CA MET A 756 -0.68 -11.45 21.69
C MET A 756 -0.17 -10.01 21.49
N ASP A 757 -0.09 -9.26 22.59
CA ASP A 757 0.54 -7.92 22.63
C ASP A 757 -0.02 -6.92 21.60
N MET A 758 -1.35 -6.82 21.49
CA MET A 758 -1.96 -5.81 20.62
C MET A 758 -1.92 -4.43 21.26
N GLU A 759 -0.76 -3.79 21.13
CA GLU A 759 -0.41 -2.47 21.69
C GLU A 759 0.19 -1.54 20.63
N LYS A 760 0.27 -0.23 20.94
CA LYS A 760 0.97 0.77 20.11
C LYS A 760 2.47 0.81 20.37
N GLY A 761 3.19 1.54 19.51
CA GLY A 761 4.59 1.90 19.67
C GLY A 761 5.54 1.10 18.77
N LYS A 762 6.84 1.36 18.92
CA LYS A 762 7.93 0.76 18.10
C LYS A 762 7.79 -0.75 17.87
N ASN A 763 7.47 -1.46 18.95
CA ASN A 763 7.36 -2.92 19.00
C ASN A 763 5.91 -3.40 19.14
N GLY A 764 4.94 -2.51 18.86
CA GLY A 764 3.51 -2.81 18.87
C GLY A 764 3.06 -3.54 17.61
N PHE A 765 1.73 -3.65 17.46
CA PHE A 765 1.10 -4.16 16.25
C PHE A 765 -0.15 -3.32 15.93
N PRO A 766 -0.10 -2.34 15.00
CA PRO A 766 0.97 -2.07 14.02
C PRO A 766 2.31 -1.67 14.64
N ALA A 767 3.40 -2.10 14.02
CA ALA A 767 4.72 -1.61 14.37
C ALA A 767 4.90 -0.16 13.87
N GLU A 768 5.23 0.75 14.78
CA GLU A 768 5.55 2.15 14.46
C GLU A 768 7.06 2.37 14.26
N LYS A 769 7.83 1.29 14.10
CA LYS A 769 9.27 1.37 13.87
C LYS A 769 9.52 2.08 12.54
N ILE A 770 10.32 3.14 12.60
CA ILE A 770 10.78 3.85 11.42
C ILE A 770 12.08 3.19 10.96
N GLU A 771 12.09 2.80 9.69
CA GLU A 771 13.28 2.23 9.07
C GLU A 771 14.29 3.35 8.77
N HIS A 772 15.58 3.03 8.82
CA HIS A 772 16.62 4.03 8.55
C HIS A 772 16.41 4.62 7.14
N PRO A 773 16.56 5.95 6.91
CA PRO A 773 16.26 6.57 5.61
C PRO A 773 16.96 5.91 4.43
N LEU A 774 18.23 5.51 4.60
CA LEU A 774 18.98 4.77 3.58
C LEU A 774 18.27 3.47 3.18
N ILE A 775 17.78 2.71 4.15
CA ILE A 775 17.10 1.44 3.90
C ILE A 775 15.75 1.70 3.23
N GLU A 776 14.98 2.67 3.73
CA GLU A 776 13.69 3.05 3.12
C GLU A 776 13.86 3.53 1.68
N PHE A 777 14.93 4.28 1.38
CA PHE A 777 15.28 4.73 0.02
C PHE A 777 15.63 3.56 -0.92
N LEU A 778 16.25 2.49 -0.41
CA LEU A 778 16.59 1.30 -1.20
C LEU A 778 15.41 0.33 -1.39
N LEU A 779 14.34 0.47 -0.59
CA LEU A 779 13.15 -0.38 -0.69
C LEU A 779 12.18 0.10 -1.78
N PRO A 780 11.34 -0.78 -2.34
CA PRO A 780 10.25 -0.37 -3.24
C PRO A 780 9.33 0.67 -2.61
N GLU A 781 8.70 1.56 -3.38
CA GLU A 781 7.84 2.62 -2.83
C GLU A 781 6.78 2.08 -1.84
N MET A 782 6.68 2.72 -0.69
CA MET A 782 5.64 2.40 0.29
C MET A 782 4.28 2.88 -0.20
N GLU A 783 3.22 2.09 0.04
CA GLU A 783 1.87 2.57 -0.19
C GLU A 783 1.52 3.73 0.76
N ILE A 784 0.87 4.76 0.21
CA ILE A 784 0.49 6.00 0.93
C ILE A 784 -0.49 5.72 2.10
N TYR A 785 -1.21 4.60 2.08
CA TYR A 785 -2.19 4.28 3.11
C TYR A 785 -1.52 3.92 4.44
N GLU A 786 -2.04 4.49 5.53
CA GLU A 786 -1.48 4.33 6.87
C GLU A 786 -1.33 2.86 7.28
N PHE A 787 -0.11 2.48 7.69
CA PHE A 787 0.27 1.12 8.08
C PHE A 787 -0.06 0.04 7.04
N ALA A 788 -0.09 0.33 5.73
CA ALA A 788 -0.56 -0.60 4.69
C ALA A 788 0.02 -2.03 4.78
N GLU A 789 1.33 -2.17 4.96
CA GLU A 789 1.98 -3.49 5.10
C GLU A 789 1.60 -4.18 6.43
N GLU A 790 1.60 -3.46 7.54
CA GLU A 790 1.19 -4.01 8.84
C GLU A 790 -0.30 -4.40 8.84
N ARG A 791 -1.15 -3.74 8.03
CA ARG A 791 -2.54 -4.16 7.82
C ARG A 791 -2.64 -5.50 7.09
N ARG A 792 -1.82 -5.72 6.05
CA ARG A 792 -1.72 -7.03 5.39
C ARG A 792 -1.19 -8.10 6.34
N LEU A 793 -0.23 -7.74 7.20
CA LEU A 793 0.25 -8.65 8.23
C LEU A 793 -0.84 -9.03 9.24
N PHE A 794 -1.67 -8.08 9.64
CA PHE A 794 -2.82 -8.32 10.50
C PHE A 794 -3.86 -9.20 9.80
N TYR A 795 -4.16 -8.93 8.52
CA TYR A 795 -4.98 -9.82 7.68
C TYR A 795 -4.42 -11.25 7.63
N VAL A 796 -3.10 -11.41 7.45
CA VAL A 796 -2.43 -12.72 7.50
C VAL A 796 -2.67 -13.39 8.85
N ALA A 797 -2.48 -12.68 9.97
CA ALA A 797 -2.67 -13.20 11.31
C ALA A 797 -4.12 -13.67 11.56
N LEU A 798 -5.12 -12.84 11.23
CA LEU A 798 -6.54 -13.18 11.38
C LEU A 798 -6.91 -14.42 10.55
N THR A 799 -6.40 -14.51 9.32
CA THR A 799 -6.72 -15.61 8.40
C THR A 799 -5.91 -16.89 8.64
N ARG A 800 -5.19 -17.01 9.77
CA ARG A 800 -4.57 -18.28 10.20
C ARG A 800 -5.53 -19.19 10.99
N ALA A 801 -6.60 -18.63 11.56
CA ALA A 801 -7.58 -19.38 12.34
C ALA A 801 -8.63 -20.03 11.42
N LYS A 802 -9.06 -21.24 11.75
CA LYS A 802 -10.21 -21.91 11.11
C LYS A 802 -11.52 -21.62 11.82
N GLU A 803 -11.51 -21.68 13.15
CA GLU A 803 -12.69 -21.55 14.01
C GLU A 803 -12.82 -20.16 14.62
N ARG A 804 -11.87 -19.72 15.46
CA ARG A 804 -11.94 -18.44 16.19
C ARG A 804 -10.57 -17.77 16.34
N VAL A 805 -10.58 -16.44 16.36
CA VAL A 805 -9.41 -15.59 16.66
C VAL A 805 -9.63 -14.90 18.00
N PHE A 806 -8.63 -14.94 18.88
CA PHE A 806 -8.58 -14.16 20.13
C PHE A 806 -7.49 -13.10 20.01
N ILE A 807 -7.84 -11.85 20.28
CA ILE A 807 -6.96 -10.68 20.19
C ILE A 807 -6.77 -10.15 21.60
N LEU A 808 -5.58 -10.31 22.18
CA LEU A 808 -5.26 -9.79 23.51
C LEU A 808 -4.91 -8.31 23.40
N SER A 809 -5.82 -7.43 23.81
CA SER A 809 -5.65 -5.98 23.72
C SER A 809 -5.08 -5.42 25.02
N ASN A 810 -3.92 -4.78 24.94
CA ASN A 810 -3.35 -4.06 26.08
C ASN A 810 -4.06 -2.71 26.23
N GLU A 811 -4.98 -2.59 27.18
CA GLU A 811 -5.83 -1.39 27.30
C GLU A 811 -5.04 -0.14 27.71
N GLU A 812 -3.93 -0.29 28.45
CA GLU A 812 -3.05 0.84 28.84
C GLU A 812 -2.43 1.54 27.61
N ASN A 813 -2.22 0.79 26.53
CA ASN A 813 -1.59 1.25 25.30
C ASN A 813 -2.21 0.60 24.04
N CYS A 814 -3.54 0.65 23.92
CA CYS A 814 -4.30 -0.13 22.94
C CYS A 814 -3.92 0.16 21.48
N SER A 815 -3.63 -0.90 20.72
CA SER A 815 -3.39 -0.89 19.27
C SER A 815 -4.51 -0.17 18.49
N ASP A 816 -4.13 0.61 17.48
CA ASP A 816 -5.09 1.29 16.60
C ASP A 816 -5.89 0.31 15.73
N PHE A 817 -5.32 -0.86 15.39
CA PHE A 817 -6.06 -1.90 14.68
C PHE A 817 -7.19 -2.46 15.53
N VAL A 818 -6.95 -2.67 16.83
CA VAL A 818 -8.00 -3.12 17.75
C VAL A 818 -9.10 -2.07 17.88
N LYS A 819 -8.74 -0.79 18.06
CA LYS A 819 -9.71 0.31 18.11
C LYS A 819 -10.56 0.41 16.85
N GLU A 820 -9.99 0.11 15.69
CA GLU A 820 -10.72 0.10 14.43
C GLU A 820 -11.75 -1.03 14.38
N ILE A 821 -11.33 -2.27 14.62
CA ILE A 821 -12.22 -3.43 14.50
C ILE A 821 -13.33 -3.44 15.55
N ARG A 822 -13.11 -2.87 16.76
CA ARG A 822 -14.17 -2.69 17.78
C ARG A 822 -15.40 -1.97 17.23
N LYS A 823 -15.21 -1.05 16.27
CA LYS A 823 -16.30 -0.30 15.62
C LYS A 823 -17.17 -1.15 14.68
N TYR A 824 -16.83 -2.42 14.46
CA TYR A 824 -17.56 -3.29 13.53
C TYR A 824 -18.84 -3.88 14.13
N GLY A 825 -19.01 -3.77 15.46
CA GLY A 825 -20.20 -4.15 16.20
C GLY A 825 -20.23 -5.62 16.63
N GLU A 826 -21.13 -5.90 17.58
CA GLU A 826 -21.22 -7.18 18.31
C GLU A 826 -21.55 -8.40 17.44
N LYS A 827 -22.11 -8.17 16.24
CA LYS A 827 -22.40 -9.26 15.28
C LYS A 827 -21.13 -9.89 14.68
N LEU A 828 -20.00 -9.20 14.76
CA LEU A 828 -18.72 -9.59 14.18
C LEU A 828 -17.61 -9.73 15.22
N ILE A 829 -17.66 -8.92 16.28
CA ILE A 829 -16.66 -8.86 17.34
C ILE A 829 -17.32 -9.21 18.68
N ASP A 830 -16.69 -10.08 19.45
CA ASP A 830 -17.14 -10.45 20.79
C ASP A 830 -16.11 -10.06 21.86
N GLU A 831 -16.52 -9.28 22.86
CA GLU A 831 -15.68 -8.84 23.99
C GLU A 831 -16.15 -9.43 25.33
N THR A 832 -17.07 -10.40 25.30
CA THR A 832 -17.77 -10.94 26.47
C THR A 832 -17.40 -12.37 26.81
N THR A 833 -16.88 -13.14 25.84
CA THR A 833 -16.52 -14.56 26.05
C THR A 833 -15.46 -14.76 27.14
N ILE A 834 -14.48 -13.85 27.25
CA ILE A 834 -13.44 -13.89 28.28
C ILE A 834 -13.51 -12.59 29.08
N GLU A 835 -13.68 -12.71 30.39
CA GLU A 835 -13.71 -11.57 31.31
C GLU A 835 -12.42 -10.72 31.21
N PRO A 836 -12.54 -9.39 31.16
CA PRO A 836 -11.40 -8.47 31.19
C PRO A 836 -10.49 -8.67 32.41
N SER A 837 -9.22 -8.26 32.29
CA SER A 837 -8.33 -8.23 33.45
C SER A 837 -8.67 -7.07 34.40
N LEU A 838 -8.36 -7.22 35.71
CA LEU A 838 -8.69 -6.21 36.71
C LEU A 838 -7.97 -4.88 36.43
N LEU A 839 -6.71 -4.93 35.99
CA LEU A 839 -5.97 -3.71 35.64
C LEU A 839 -6.49 -3.09 34.33
N ALA A 840 -6.99 -3.88 33.39
CA ALA A 840 -7.63 -3.35 32.18
C ALA A 840 -8.87 -2.51 32.52
N LEU A 841 -9.68 -2.94 33.50
CA LEU A 841 -10.84 -2.19 33.99
C LEU A 841 -10.49 -0.82 34.62
N ASN A 842 -9.23 -0.62 35.02
CA ASN A 842 -8.75 0.66 35.54
C ASN A 842 -8.39 1.66 34.44
N VAL A 843 -8.26 1.20 33.20
CA VAL A 843 -8.01 2.06 32.05
C VAL A 843 -9.35 2.57 31.53
N THR A 844 -9.46 3.88 31.37
CA THR A 844 -10.70 4.49 30.88
C THR A 844 -10.61 4.75 29.39
N ASP A 845 -11.76 4.82 28.71
CA ASP A 845 -11.85 5.20 27.29
C ASP A 845 -11.48 6.67 27.03
N GLN A 846 -11.24 7.44 28.09
CA GLN A 846 -10.92 8.85 28.00
C GLN A 846 -9.44 9.04 27.65
N TYR A 847 -9.22 9.78 26.57
CA TYR A 847 -7.89 10.25 26.20
C TYR A 847 -7.39 11.31 27.18
N CYS A 848 -6.08 11.32 27.38
CA CYS A 848 -5.41 12.30 28.20
C CYS A 848 -5.57 13.69 27.59
N PRO A 849 -6.17 14.67 28.29
CA PRO A 849 -6.39 16.01 27.73
C PRO A 849 -5.09 16.83 27.59
N LYS A 850 -3.95 16.29 28.01
CA LYS A 850 -2.64 16.96 27.88
C LYS A 850 -1.86 16.51 26.65
N CYS A 851 -1.76 15.19 26.42
CA CYS A 851 -0.98 14.66 25.29
C CYS A 851 -1.85 14.08 24.18
N GLU A 852 -3.16 13.95 24.39
CA GLU A 852 -4.18 13.46 23.46
C GLU A 852 -4.05 11.99 23.03
N THR A 853 -2.85 11.40 23.07
CA THR A 853 -2.62 10.00 22.69
C THR A 853 -2.74 9.02 23.85
N GLY A 854 -2.13 9.33 25.00
CA GLY A 854 -2.18 8.49 26.20
C GLY A 854 -3.59 8.36 26.78
N ARG A 855 -3.90 7.22 27.39
CA ARG A 855 -5.18 6.97 28.08
C ARG A 855 -5.10 7.33 29.55
N ILE A 856 -6.26 7.61 30.14
CA ILE A 856 -6.35 7.87 31.57
C ILE A 856 -6.49 6.57 32.34
N ILE A 857 -5.52 6.31 33.24
CA ILE A 857 -5.48 5.14 34.12
C ILE A 857 -5.82 5.56 35.54
N LYS A 858 -6.78 4.90 36.17
CA LYS A 858 -7.10 5.07 37.60
C LYS A 858 -5.98 4.47 38.46
N ARG A 859 -5.42 5.26 39.38
CA ARG A 859 -4.28 4.88 40.26
C ARG A 859 -4.56 5.22 41.74
N GLY A 860 -3.88 4.50 42.63
CA GLY A 860 -4.26 4.43 44.06
C GLY A 860 -5.59 3.68 44.22
N ASN A 861 -6.17 3.59 45.42
CA ASN A 861 -7.51 2.99 45.64
C ASN A 861 -8.64 3.84 44.99
N GLY A 862 -8.50 4.23 43.71
CA GLY A 862 -9.42 5.10 42.99
C GLY A 862 -9.32 6.59 43.36
N SER A 863 -8.24 7.05 44.00
CA SER A 863 -8.14 8.45 44.45
C SER A 863 -7.75 9.44 43.35
N PHE A 864 -6.94 9.03 42.38
CA PHE A 864 -6.48 9.88 41.29
C PHE A 864 -6.29 9.09 40.00
N SER A 865 -6.10 9.81 38.92
CA SER A 865 -5.91 9.30 37.58
C SER A 865 -4.64 9.90 36.98
N THR A 866 -3.91 9.09 36.21
CA THR A 866 -2.68 9.50 35.53
C THR A 866 -2.72 9.14 34.05
N CYS A 867 -1.92 9.82 33.24
CA CYS A 867 -1.71 9.43 31.85
C CYS A 867 -0.91 8.11 31.74
N SER A 868 -1.24 7.28 30.76
CA SER A 868 -0.46 6.08 30.41
C SER A 868 0.94 6.40 29.85
N ASN A 869 1.16 7.61 29.31
CA ASN A 869 2.45 8.04 28.74
C ASN A 869 3.46 8.59 29.77
N GLN A 870 3.37 8.23 31.05
CA GLN A 870 4.39 8.60 32.03
C GLN A 870 5.77 7.95 31.71
N PRO A 871 6.90 8.60 32.02
CA PRO A 871 7.04 9.92 32.65
C PRO A 871 6.93 11.13 31.68
N LEU A 872 6.90 10.89 30.37
CA LEU A 872 6.88 11.94 29.33
C LEU A 872 5.66 12.86 29.45
N CYS A 873 4.50 12.27 29.76
CA CYS A 873 3.29 13.02 30.11
C CYS A 873 2.99 12.89 31.60
N ASN A 874 3.33 13.93 32.37
CA ASN A 874 3.07 14.02 33.81
C ASN A 874 1.61 14.41 34.17
N TYR A 875 0.65 14.25 33.24
CA TYR A 875 -0.74 14.59 33.52
C TYR A 875 -1.29 13.73 34.66
N LYS A 876 -1.83 14.41 35.68
CA LYS A 876 -2.44 13.83 36.87
C LYS A 876 -3.66 14.66 37.24
N THR A 877 -4.76 13.99 37.55
CA THR A 877 -5.99 14.62 38.02
C THR A 877 -6.57 13.77 39.16
N ASN A 878 -7.20 14.37 40.16
CA ASN A 878 -7.93 13.57 41.14
C ASN A 878 -9.21 13.03 40.48
N ASN A 879 -9.74 11.92 40.99
CA ASN A 879 -10.94 11.34 40.43
C ASN A 879 -12.18 12.15 40.81
N CYS A 880 -13.21 12.06 39.97
CA CYS A 880 -14.54 12.62 40.18
C CYS A 880 -15.09 12.15 41.52
N LYS A 881 -15.63 13.09 42.30
CA LYS A 881 -16.20 12.79 43.62
C LYS A 881 -17.57 12.09 43.56
N GLY A 882 -18.24 12.14 42.40
CA GLY A 882 -19.50 11.43 42.15
C GLY A 882 -19.27 9.97 41.76
N CYS A 883 -18.65 9.71 40.61
CA CYS A 883 -18.49 8.35 40.06
C CYS A 883 -17.09 7.73 40.19
N GLY A 884 -16.09 8.44 40.71
CA GLY A 884 -14.70 7.97 40.70
C GLY A 884 -14.03 7.94 39.32
N GLY A 885 -14.70 8.41 38.27
CA GLY A 885 -14.16 8.57 36.92
C GLY A 885 -13.17 9.74 36.80
N PRO A 886 -12.45 9.87 35.68
CA PRO A 886 -11.53 10.98 35.48
C PRO A 886 -12.30 12.31 35.32
N ARG A 887 -11.64 13.43 35.63
CA ARG A 887 -12.22 14.77 35.51
C ARG A 887 -11.21 15.73 34.90
N LYS A 888 -11.71 16.70 34.12
CA LYS A 888 -10.91 17.73 33.46
C LYS A 888 -11.25 19.11 34.02
N ARG A 889 -10.28 20.02 34.03
CA ARG A 889 -10.49 21.41 34.48
C ARG A 889 -11.09 22.22 33.33
N VAL A 890 -12.22 22.88 33.57
CA VAL A 890 -12.87 23.82 32.66
C VAL A 890 -13.07 25.12 33.43
N GLY A 891 -12.22 26.12 33.16
CA GLY A 891 -12.17 27.35 33.94
C GLY A 891 -11.88 27.09 35.43
N TYR A 892 -12.80 27.52 36.29
CA TYR A 892 -12.69 27.36 37.75
C TYR A 892 -13.40 26.11 38.30
N VAL A 893 -13.76 25.15 37.46
CA VAL A 893 -14.47 23.91 37.86
C VAL A 893 -13.78 22.69 37.26
N TYR A 894 -13.68 21.60 38.04
CA TYR A 894 -13.41 20.27 37.50
C TYR A 894 -14.72 19.63 37.08
N VAL A 895 -14.84 19.21 35.83
CA VAL A 895 -16.02 18.51 35.30
C VAL A 895 -15.66 17.05 35.07
N CYS A 896 -16.51 16.13 35.52
CA CYS A 896 -16.35 14.72 35.21
C CYS A 896 -16.27 14.51 33.68
N MET A 897 -15.32 13.67 33.24
CA MET A 897 -15.21 13.32 31.82
C MET A 897 -16.19 12.23 31.42
N ASP A 898 -16.79 11.54 32.39
CA ASP A 898 -17.91 10.64 32.15
C ASP A 898 -19.19 11.47 31.98
N ILE A 899 -19.73 11.46 30.76
CA ILE A 899 -20.92 12.23 30.36
C ILE A 899 -22.15 11.79 31.16
N SER A 900 -22.17 10.56 31.70
CA SER A 900 -23.29 10.07 32.52
C SER A 900 -23.29 10.64 33.95
N CYS A 901 -22.14 11.10 34.46
CA CYS A 901 -21.99 11.49 35.86
C CYS A 901 -22.35 12.96 36.12
N ASN A 902 -22.18 13.84 35.12
CA ASN A 902 -22.35 15.31 35.16
C ASN A 902 -21.68 16.08 36.31
N THR A 903 -21.06 15.39 37.28
CA THR A 903 -20.60 15.97 38.53
C THR A 903 -19.47 16.97 38.30
N LYS A 904 -19.60 18.12 38.96
CA LYS A 904 -18.67 19.25 38.96
C LYS A 904 -18.02 19.38 40.34
N THR A 905 -16.76 19.81 40.40
CA THR A 905 -16.07 20.13 41.66
C THR A 905 -15.38 21.48 41.51
N PRO A 906 -15.77 22.51 42.30
CA PRO A 906 -15.14 23.82 42.23
C PRO A 906 -13.63 23.75 42.50
N THR A 907 -12.84 24.53 41.78
CA THR A 907 -11.36 24.51 41.85
C THR A 907 -10.82 25.78 42.46
N CYS A 908 -9.71 25.64 43.17
CA CYS A 908 -9.03 26.77 43.76
C CYS A 908 -8.47 27.71 42.67
N PRO A 909 -8.69 29.03 42.77
CA PRO A 909 -8.09 29.98 41.83
C PRO A 909 -6.57 30.12 42.02
N ALA A 910 -6.05 29.75 43.20
CA ALA A 910 -4.64 29.89 43.57
C ALA A 910 -3.82 28.59 43.48
N CYS A 911 -4.44 27.42 43.33
CA CYS A 911 -3.74 26.14 43.15
C CYS A 911 -4.63 25.08 42.47
N ASP A 912 -4.11 23.88 42.22
CA ASP A 912 -4.87 22.75 41.66
C ASP A 912 -5.64 21.93 42.72
N GLY A 913 -6.05 22.59 43.81
CA GLY A 913 -6.84 21.99 44.90
C GLY A 913 -8.34 22.16 44.68
N ASP A 914 -9.13 21.22 45.21
CA ASP A 914 -10.59 21.33 45.24
C ASP A 914 -11.00 22.41 46.24
N LEU A 915 -12.09 23.13 45.97
CA LEU A 915 -12.76 23.93 46.97
C LEU A 915 -13.87 23.10 47.64
N ARG A 916 -14.07 23.32 48.93
CA ARG A 916 -15.17 22.75 49.71
C ARG A 916 -16.01 23.86 50.33
N PRO A 917 -17.30 23.60 50.60
CA PRO A 917 -18.11 24.53 51.40
C PRO A 917 -17.43 24.77 52.75
N THR A 918 -17.22 26.04 53.09
CA THR A 918 -16.56 26.46 54.34
C THR A 918 -17.35 27.61 54.94
N ASN A 919 -17.46 27.64 56.27
CA ASN A 919 -18.12 28.72 56.99
C ASN A 919 -17.07 29.69 57.56
N GLY A 920 -17.24 30.98 57.29
CA GLY A 920 -16.40 32.04 57.83
C GLY A 920 -17.21 33.11 58.54
N VAL A 921 -16.52 34.10 59.11
CA VAL A 921 -17.12 35.19 59.89
C VAL A 921 -18.13 36.03 59.07
N LYS A 922 -17.96 36.09 57.74
CA LYS A 922 -18.82 36.83 56.80
C LYS A 922 -19.87 35.97 56.10
N GLY A 923 -20.03 34.70 56.49
CA GLY A 923 -20.95 33.75 55.86
C GLY A 923 -20.24 32.58 55.18
N ARG A 924 -21.01 31.82 54.40
CA ARG A 924 -20.53 30.62 53.68
C ARG A 924 -19.71 31.04 52.46
N TYR A 925 -18.68 30.28 52.14
CA TYR A 925 -17.82 30.48 50.97
C TYR A 925 -17.20 29.14 50.52
N TRP A 926 -16.60 29.11 49.34
CA TRP A 926 -15.87 27.94 48.83
C TRP A 926 -14.38 28.10 49.18
N GLY A 927 -13.88 27.31 50.14
CA GLY A 927 -12.51 27.38 50.64
C GLY A 927 -11.63 26.25 50.11
N CYS A 928 -10.36 26.53 49.81
CA CYS A 928 -9.43 25.51 49.31
C CYS A 928 -9.21 24.38 50.33
N TYR A 929 -9.38 23.14 49.87
CA TYR A 929 -9.12 21.94 50.67
C TYR A 929 -7.65 21.83 51.10
N ARG A 930 -6.71 22.39 50.32
CA ARG A 930 -5.29 22.49 50.67
C ARG A 930 -4.98 23.62 51.67
N GLY A 931 -5.98 24.17 52.35
CA GLY A 931 -5.83 25.26 53.32
C GLY A 931 -4.82 24.99 54.45
N TRP A 932 -4.41 23.75 54.67
CA TRP A 932 -3.33 23.37 55.60
C TRP A 932 -1.91 23.53 55.03
N ASN A 933 -1.75 23.64 53.70
CA ASN A 933 -0.48 23.93 53.01
C ASN A 933 -0.38 25.42 52.60
N ASN A 934 -0.88 26.35 53.42
CA ASN A 934 -0.86 27.80 53.19
C ASN A 934 -1.60 28.33 51.94
N CYS A 935 -2.46 27.54 51.29
CA CYS A 935 -3.27 28.06 50.18
C CYS A 935 -4.54 28.76 50.69
N LYS A 936 -4.60 30.10 50.56
CA LYS A 936 -5.76 30.93 50.95
C LYS A 936 -6.80 31.13 49.84
N GLY A 937 -6.73 30.36 48.75
CA GLY A 937 -7.66 30.52 47.64
C GLY A 937 -9.10 30.21 48.05
N SER A 938 -10.01 31.11 47.68
CA SER A 938 -11.45 30.98 47.95
C SER A 938 -12.28 31.56 46.81
N GLN A 939 -13.55 31.16 46.76
CA GLN A 939 -14.55 31.73 45.86
C GLN A 939 -15.84 32.05 46.61
N ASP A 940 -16.60 33.02 46.10
CA ASP A 940 -17.89 33.40 46.67
C ASP A 940 -18.88 32.23 46.59
N TRP A 941 -19.63 32.00 47.67
CA TRP A 941 -20.61 30.92 47.77
C TRP A 941 -21.67 30.96 46.66
N SER A 942 -22.11 32.16 46.27
CA SER A 942 -23.17 32.38 45.28
C SER A 942 -22.85 31.81 43.89
N ILE A 943 -21.56 31.63 43.56
CA ILE A 943 -21.11 31.21 42.23
C ILE A 943 -21.62 29.81 41.85
N TYR A 944 -21.73 28.90 42.82
CA TYR A 944 -22.08 27.50 42.60
C TYR A 944 -23.26 27.02 43.45
N LYS A 945 -23.89 27.90 44.24
CA LYS A 945 -24.92 27.54 45.21
C LYS A 945 -26.12 26.82 44.57
N ASP A 946 -26.50 27.24 43.37
CA ASP A 946 -27.70 26.76 42.67
C ASP A 946 -27.35 25.83 41.49
N ASP A 947 -26.09 25.42 41.34
CA ASP A 947 -25.68 24.45 40.31
C ASP A 947 -25.87 23.02 40.86
N PRO A 948 -26.87 22.25 40.38
CA PRO A 948 -27.19 20.93 40.91
C PRO A 948 -26.10 19.88 40.61
N ASP A 949 -25.22 20.15 39.64
CA ASP A 949 -24.14 19.24 39.29
C ASP A 949 -22.92 19.40 40.22
N VAL A 950 -22.86 20.47 41.01
CA VAL A 950 -21.71 20.75 41.89
C VAL A 950 -21.73 19.83 43.10
N TYR A 951 -20.66 19.04 43.24
CA TYR A 951 -20.44 18.18 44.38
C TYR A 951 -20.19 19.00 45.64
N VAL A 952 -21.14 18.94 46.58
CA VAL A 952 -21.11 19.71 47.82
C VAL A 952 -20.47 18.92 48.98
N GLY A 953 -20.21 17.63 48.80
CA GLY A 953 -19.85 16.70 49.89
C GLY A 953 -21.02 16.47 50.84
N GLN A 954 -21.11 15.26 51.41
CA GLN A 954 -21.88 15.07 52.65
C GLN A 954 -21.00 15.40 53.85
#